data_AF-A0AAJ7WQ99-F1
#
_entry.id   AF-A0AAJ7WQ99-F1
#
_cell.length_a   1.000
_cell.length_b   1.000
_cell.length_c   1.000
_cell.angle_alpha   90.00
_cell.angle_beta   90.00
_cell.angle_gamma   90.00
#
_symmetry.space_group_name_H-M   'P 1'
#
loop_
_entity.id
_entity.type
_entity.pdbx_description
1 polymer ?
#
loop_
_entity_poly.entity_id
_entity_poly.type
_entity_poly.pdbx_seq_one_letter_code
_entity_poly.pdbx_strand_id
1 'polypeptide(L)'
;MDEPEAQICCSLVIEQLDKSGQSVRRKAVRDATLMLGRSEVRELQLQVLCPGRSAERFWLRDAVVHSRFTREGKGGLRLPHHSTQLLLSNCPPDRLKAFLRMIAAKTMAESGVSSVGADRKRLLSEAPRSFVTVSPLSARDLQAAREKARLAQAGGGGSSGGGGGAPLGARQPLATRPDGNVGRGVAGMASKRARSPHGQVESTPKKPLRDCSIAGASDNLPDLLRVARVGRGGSVSLSQEQRAVLEAVMARKNIFFTGSAGTGKSFLLRRIMGTLPPLSTIATASTGVAACHIGGMTLHAFAGMGSGMGPLEQCVTMARRPGVLQRWRSCHTLIIDEVSMVSADFFDKMEAVARTVRGRDEPFGGIQLVLSGDFLQLPPVSRDRTVKRTFSFQAKSWRRCVHLAMELTQVHRQKDQAFIRVLQMVRTGRCTDEVTRCLVATKDNAIEKDGILATRLCTHRDDVQLINTCQLAKLPGETHMFDALDSDPSQAKALDAMCPVEASLQLRRGAQVMLTKNLDVQRGLVNGARGVVTDFSTEKFGLPLVRFACGVVQAVQVERWVVRAGGGNVITRKQLPLRLAWAISIHKSQGMSLDCVEVCLGRVFECGQAYVALSRARSLQGLRVVDFDPCVVRADPDVLRFYAALRREAPLTQGSLNNWLQREDSENG
;
A
#
# COMPACT_ATOMS: atom_id res chain seq x y z
N MET A 1 1.15 23.61 -20.75
CA MET A 1 1.69 22.34 -21.26
C MET A 1 3.17 22.33 -20.93
N ASP A 2 3.56 21.59 -19.90
CA ASP A 2 4.96 21.53 -19.47
C ASP A 2 5.68 20.38 -20.17
N GLU A 3 6.71 20.71 -20.95
CA GLU A 3 7.62 19.71 -21.52
C GLU A 3 8.43 19.02 -20.40
N PRO A 4 8.71 17.72 -20.51
CA PRO A 4 9.36 16.96 -19.44
C PRO A 4 10.83 17.41 -19.23
N GLU A 5 11.25 17.53 -17.96
CA GLU A 5 12.62 17.97 -17.58
C GLU A 5 13.78 17.12 -18.17
N ALA A 6 13.48 15.90 -18.62
CA ALA A 6 14.44 15.00 -19.26
C ALA A 6 14.57 15.22 -20.78
N GLN A 7 13.93 16.26 -21.34
CA GLN A 7 13.93 16.62 -22.75
C GLN A 7 14.35 18.08 -22.94
N ILE A 8 15.09 18.38 -24.01
CA ILE A 8 15.40 19.75 -24.44
C ILE A 8 15.42 19.88 -25.96
N CYS A 9 14.75 20.90 -26.48
CA CYS A 9 14.78 21.28 -27.89
C CYS A 9 15.85 22.36 -28.08
N CYS A 10 16.69 22.23 -29.12
CA CYS A 10 17.87 23.06 -29.29
C CYS A 10 18.35 23.11 -30.77
N SER A 11 19.23 24.08 -31.06
CA SER A 11 20.13 23.95 -32.20
C SER A 11 21.35 23.15 -31.76
N LEU A 12 21.63 22.05 -32.46
CA LEU A 12 22.69 21.10 -32.11
C LEU A 12 23.76 21.09 -33.20
N VAL A 13 25.03 21.22 -32.80
CA VAL A 13 26.17 20.91 -33.67
C VAL A 13 26.87 19.66 -33.13
N ILE A 14 26.97 18.64 -33.98
CA ILE A 14 27.66 17.38 -33.71
C ILE A 14 29.03 17.45 -34.38
N GLU A 15 30.09 17.36 -33.58
CA GLU A 15 31.49 17.40 -34.02
C GLU A 15 32.16 16.06 -33.72
N GLN A 16 32.61 15.36 -34.75
CA GLN A 16 33.41 14.14 -34.62
C GLN A 16 34.88 14.54 -34.46
N LEU A 17 35.51 14.07 -33.39
CA LEU A 17 36.87 14.40 -32.98
C LEU A 17 37.85 13.29 -33.39
N ASP A 18 39.06 13.68 -33.78
CA ASP A 18 40.18 12.73 -33.94
C ASP A 18 40.84 12.41 -32.58
N LYS A 19 41.80 11.49 -32.57
CA LYS A 19 42.65 11.14 -31.42
C LYS A 19 43.40 12.35 -30.84
N SER A 20 43.68 13.37 -31.65
CA SER A 20 44.27 14.66 -31.24
C SER A 20 43.27 15.64 -30.61
N GLY A 21 41.97 15.34 -30.64
CA GLY A 21 40.89 16.21 -30.14
C GLY A 21 40.46 17.32 -31.10
N GLN A 22 40.97 17.36 -32.33
CA GLN A 22 40.50 18.28 -33.37
C GLN A 22 39.24 17.74 -34.08
N SER A 23 38.37 18.64 -34.56
CA SER A 23 37.11 18.26 -35.23
C SER A 23 37.33 17.92 -36.71
N VAL A 24 37.11 16.65 -37.06
CA VAL A 24 37.26 16.11 -38.42
C VAL A 24 35.98 16.29 -39.23
N ARG A 25 34.81 16.19 -38.58
CA ARG A 25 33.52 16.26 -39.25
C ARG A 25 32.52 17.03 -38.40
N ARG A 26 31.84 18.00 -39.00
CA ARG A 26 30.88 18.89 -38.34
C ARG A 26 29.51 18.79 -38.99
N LYS A 27 28.46 18.57 -38.21
CA LYS A 27 27.07 18.46 -38.65
C LYS A 27 26.20 19.37 -37.78
N ALA A 28 25.68 20.45 -38.36
CA ALA A 28 24.72 21.32 -37.70
C ALA A 28 23.29 20.86 -37.99
N VAL A 29 22.45 20.86 -36.95
CA VAL A 29 21.02 20.52 -37.01
C VAL A 29 20.26 21.61 -36.27
N ARG A 30 19.27 22.21 -36.94
CA ARG A 30 18.28 23.09 -36.29
C ARG A 30 17.14 22.24 -35.76
N ASP A 31 16.54 22.67 -34.65
CA ASP A 31 15.36 22.06 -34.03
C ASP A 31 15.54 20.57 -33.68
N ALA A 32 16.69 20.24 -33.08
CA ALA A 32 16.99 18.91 -32.56
C ALA A 32 16.41 18.74 -31.14
N THR A 33 15.74 17.63 -30.90
CA THR A 33 15.23 17.24 -29.58
C THR A 33 16.16 16.22 -28.93
N LEU A 34 16.75 16.57 -27.80
CA LEU A 34 17.53 15.68 -26.95
C LEU A 34 16.66 15.10 -25.85
N MET A 35 16.71 13.78 -25.64
CA MET A 35 16.04 13.10 -24.54
C MET A 35 17.03 12.23 -23.75
N LEU A 36 17.01 12.35 -22.43
CA LEU A 36 17.79 11.51 -21.52
C LEU A 36 16.99 10.26 -21.13
N GLY A 37 17.53 9.09 -21.46
CA GLY A 37 16.90 7.80 -21.16
C GLY A 37 17.88 6.74 -20.68
N ARG A 38 17.36 5.52 -20.54
CA ARG A 38 18.12 4.31 -20.27
C ARG A 38 17.83 3.26 -21.33
N SER A 39 18.88 2.50 -21.64
CA SER A 39 18.80 1.25 -22.39
C SER A 39 18.23 0.11 -21.55
N GLU A 40 17.97 -1.03 -22.19
CA GLU A 40 17.45 -2.26 -21.59
C GLU A 40 18.32 -2.80 -20.45
N VAL A 41 19.64 -2.65 -20.58
CA VAL A 41 20.65 -2.99 -19.55
C VAL A 41 20.78 -1.92 -18.45
N ARG A 42 19.89 -0.91 -18.45
CA ARG A 42 19.81 0.24 -17.53
C ARG A 42 20.92 1.28 -17.65
N GLU A 43 21.75 1.23 -18.69
CA GLU A 43 22.78 2.24 -18.92
C GLU A 43 22.22 3.53 -19.51
N LEU A 44 22.72 4.68 -19.05
CA LEU A 44 22.37 6.01 -19.55
C LEU A 44 22.68 6.21 -21.04
N GLN A 45 21.66 6.63 -21.77
CA GLN A 45 21.74 7.04 -23.17
C GLN A 45 21.12 8.43 -23.38
N LEU A 46 21.75 9.20 -24.26
CA LEU A 46 21.18 10.41 -24.83
C LEU A 46 20.65 10.10 -26.23
N GLN A 47 19.34 10.24 -26.43
CA GLN A 47 18.71 10.12 -27.74
C GLN A 47 18.59 11.52 -28.36
N VAL A 48 19.04 11.66 -29.60
CA VAL A 48 18.92 12.87 -30.42
C VAL A 48 17.93 12.59 -31.54
N LEU A 49 16.78 13.23 -31.52
CA LEU A 49 15.85 13.28 -32.65
C LEU A 49 16.13 14.52 -33.48
N CYS A 50 16.34 14.30 -34.78
CA CYS A 50 16.47 15.36 -35.78
C CYS A 50 15.25 15.29 -36.71
N PRO A 51 14.62 16.42 -37.10
CA PRO A 51 13.53 16.42 -38.06
C PRO A 51 13.90 15.67 -39.34
N GLY A 52 13.04 14.73 -39.77
CA GLY A 52 13.23 13.95 -40.99
C GLY A 52 14.35 12.90 -40.96
N ARG A 53 14.89 12.51 -39.80
CA ARG A 53 15.92 11.45 -39.69
C ARG A 53 15.63 10.46 -38.56
N SER A 54 16.18 9.25 -38.67
CA SER A 54 16.22 8.26 -37.59
C SER A 54 16.94 8.81 -36.37
N ALA A 55 16.41 8.53 -35.17
CA ALA A 55 16.99 9.03 -33.92
C ALA A 55 18.41 8.45 -33.66
N GLU A 56 19.40 9.33 -33.48
CA GLU A 56 20.76 8.97 -33.12
C GLU A 56 20.84 8.74 -31.59
N ARG A 57 21.63 7.76 -31.15
CA ARG A 57 21.75 7.38 -29.73
C ARG A 57 23.20 7.39 -29.29
N PHE A 58 23.49 8.11 -28.22
CA PHE A 58 24.83 8.26 -27.65
C PHE A 58 24.88 7.67 -26.24
N TRP A 59 25.94 6.93 -25.94
CA TRP A 59 26.23 6.39 -24.61
C TRP A 59 26.87 7.49 -23.76
N LEU A 60 26.43 7.64 -22.50
CA LEU A 60 26.90 8.71 -21.59
C LEU A 60 28.02 8.26 -20.64
N ARG A 61 28.65 7.11 -20.91
CA ARG A 61 29.84 6.65 -20.17
C ARG A 61 30.96 7.70 -20.29
N ASP A 62 31.46 8.15 -19.14
CA ASP A 62 32.52 9.16 -18.99
C ASP A 62 32.26 10.49 -19.72
N ALA A 63 30.99 10.85 -19.90
CA ALA A 63 30.60 12.08 -20.57
C ALA A 63 30.96 13.34 -19.76
N VAL A 64 31.68 14.28 -20.39
CA VAL A 64 32.14 15.53 -19.78
C VAL A 64 31.20 16.68 -20.15
N VAL A 65 30.60 17.32 -19.14
CA VAL A 65 29.63 18.40 -19.30
C VAL A 65 30.33 19.77 -19.23
N HIS A 66 30.19 20.57 -20.28
CA HIS A 66 30.70 21.94 -20.36
C HIS A 66 29.57 22.96 -20.18
N SER A 67 29.49 23.56 -18.99
CA SER A 67 28.40 24.50 -18.62
C SER A 67 28.83 25.97 -18.49
N ARG A 68 29.97 26.38 -19.07
CA ARG A 68 30.51 27.75 -18.90
C ARG A 68 29.57 28.83 -19.44
N PHE A 69 28.88 28.56 -20.56
CA PHE A 69 28.05 29.54 -21.28
C PHE A 69 26.53 29.33 -21.11
N THR A 70 26.08 28.58 -20.10
CA THR A 70 24.64 28.26 -19.97
C THR A 70 23.76 29.48 -19.70
N ARG A 71 24.34 30.59 -19.22
CA ARG A 71 23.64 31.88 -19.09
C ARG A 71 23.24 32.48 -20.44
N GLU A 72 23.97 32.16 -21.51
CA GLU A 72 23.72 32.58 -22.90
C GLU A 72 22.88 31.54 -23.67
N GLY A 73 22.31 30.53 -22.99
CA GLY A 73 21.60 29.43 -23.66
C GLY A 73 22.51 28.49 -24.47
N LYS A 74 23.82 28.50 -24.19
CA LYS A 74 24.85 27.66 -24.85
C LYS A 74 25.43 26.62 -23.89
N GLY A 75 25.69 25.42 -24.38
CA GLY A 75 26.26 24.33 -23.58
C GLY A 75 27.05 23.33 -24.42
N GLY A 76 27.85 22.48 -23.79
CA GLY A 76 28.59 21.44 -24.47
C GLY A 76 28.58 20.11 -23.72
N LEU A 77 28.64 19.01 -24.46
CA LEU A 77 28.78 17.66 -23.94
C LEU A 77 29.82 16.90 -24.77
N ARG A 78 30.96 16.55 -24.17
CA ARG A 78 31.97 15.71 -24.81
C ARG A 78 31.73 14.26 -24.43
N LEU A 79 31.74 13.38 -25.43
CA LEU A 79 31.42 11.96 -25.34
C LEU A 79 32.64 11.13 -25.76
N PRO A 80 33.56 10.80 -24.84
CA PRO A 80 34.82 10.14 -25.18
C PRO A 80 34.61 8.79 -25.90
N HIS A 81 33.64 8.00 -25.44
CA HIS A 81 33.29 6.69 -26.01
C HIS A 81 32.85 6.76 -27.50
N HIS A 82 32.40 7.91 -27.98
CA HIS A 82 31.94 8.11 -29.36
C HIS A 82 32.89 9.01 -30.17
N SER A 83 34.03 9.42 -29.60
CA SER A 83 34.88 10.48 -30.14
C SER A 83 34.08 11.68 -30.66
N THR A 84 33.04 12.09 -29.92
CA THR A 84 32.04 13.06 -30.40
C THR A 84 31.85 14.18 -29.37
N GLN A 85 31.66 15.39 -29.85
CA GLN A 85 31.31 16.57 -29.07
C GLN A 85 29.98 17.14 -29.57
N LEU A 86 29.06 17.36 -28.65
CA LEU A 86 27.76 17.96 -28.89
C LEU A 86 27.78 19.40 -28.36
N LEU A 87 27.56 20.36 -29.24
CA LEU A 87 27.44 21.78 -28.91
C LEU A 87 25.96 22.18 -29.02
N LEU A 88 25.42 22.68 -27.92
CA LEU A 88 24.02 23.07 -27.76
C LEU A 88 23.94 24.60 -27.81
N SER A 89 23.01 25.13 -28.60
CA SER A 89 22.68 26.55 -28.65
C SER A 89 21.16 26.75 -28.80
N ASN A 90 20.72 28.01 -28.67
CA ASN A 90 19.31 28.39 -28.73
C ASN A 90 18.42 27.65 -27.69
N CYS A 91 18.95 27.42 -26.48
CA CYS A 91 18.24 26.75 -25.39
C CYS A 91 17.78 27.77 -24.32
N PRO A 92 16.60 27.62 -23.70
CA PRO A 92 16.24 28.41 -22.52
C PRO A 92 17.26 28.17 -21.38
N PRO A 93 17.87 29.22 -20.80
CA PRO A 93 19.06 29.07 -19.96
C PRO A 93 18.82 28.25 -18.68
N ASP A 94 17.65 28.40 -18.05
CA ASP A 94 17.31 27.63 -16.85
C ASP A 94 17.04 26.16 -17.14
N ARG A 95 16.38 25.84 -18.26
CA ARG A 95 16.15 24.46 -18.71
C ARG A 95 17.46 23.78 -19.11
N LEU A 96 18.33 24.47 -19.85
CA LEU A 96 19.67 23.96 -20.20
C LEU A 96 20.49 23.66 -18.95
N LYS A 97 20.46 24.56 -17.96
CA LYS A 97 21.14 24.40 -16.67
C LYS A 97 20.58 23.21 -15.88
N ALA A 98 19.27 22.99 -15.87
CA ALA A 98 18.65 21.83 -15.24
C ALA A 98 19.02 20.51 -15.95
N PHE A 99 18.91 20.49 -17.27
CA PHE A 99 19.22 19.32 -18.11
C PHE A 99 20.69 18.88 -18.02
N LEU A 100 21.64 19.83 -18.13
CA LEU A 100 23.07 19.52 -17.99
C LEU A 100 23.45 19.08 -16.57
N ARG A 101 22.80 19.63 -15.53
CA ARG A 101 22.93 19.13 -14.15
C ARG A 101 22.38 17.71 -13.99
N MET A 102 21.27 17.39 -14.66
CA MET A 102 20.68 16.05 -14.64
C MET A 102 21.60 15.01 -15.28
N ILE A 103 22.24 15.34 -16.42
CA ILE A 103 23.26 14.48 -17.04
C ILE A 103 24.43 14.27 -16.09
N ALA A 104 25.05 15.34 -15.59
CA ALA A 104 26.23 15.25 -14.72
C ALA A 104 25.97 14.44 -13.43
N ALA A 105 24.83 14.66 -12.75
CA ALA A 105 24.50 13.93 -11.53
C ALA A 105 24.29 12.42 -11.79
N LYS A 106 23.66 12.07 -12.91
CA LYS A 106 23.34 10.68 -13.25
C LYS A 106 24.57 9.91 -13.77
N THR A 107 25.45 10.54 -14.56
CA THR A 107 26.71 9.90 -14.97
C THR A 107 27.63 9.67 -13.76
N MET A 108 27.80 10.68 -12.88
CA MET A 108 28.56 10.53 -11.65
C MET A 108 28.04 9.40 -10.74
N ALA A 109 26.72 9.21 -10.67
CA ALA A 109 26.13 8.08 -9.94
C ALA A 109 26.54 6.72 -10.53
N GLU A 110 26.47 6.56 -11.86
CA GLU A 110 26.73 5.27 -12.54
C GLU A 110 28.22 4.88 -12.67
N SER A 111 29.18 5.82 -12.61
CA SER A 111 30.64 5.59 -12.72
C SER A 111 31.30 4.75 -11.60
N GLY A 112 30.56 3.87 -10.91
CA GLY A 112 31.08 2.98 -9.87
C GLY A 112 30.54 1.55 -9.92
N VAL A 113 29.82 1.17 -10.97
CA VAL A 113 29.34 -0.21 -11.15
C VAL A 113 30.30 -0.96 -12.10
N SER A 114 30.98 -1.97 -11.57
CA SER A 114 31.97 -2.77 -12.31
C SER A 114 31.35 -3.51 -13.51
N SER A 115 32.01 -3.41 -14.67
CA SER A 115 31.53 -3.88 -15.99
C SER A 115 31.19 -5.38 -16.08
N VAL A 116 31.83 -6.22 -15.26
CA VAL A 116 31.66 -7.69 -15.26
C VAL A 116 30.20 -8.14 -15.05
N GLY A 117 29.38 -7.33 -14.35
CA GLY A 117 27.96 -7.63 -14.14
C GLY A 117 27.03 -7.28 -15.32
N ALA A 118 27.49 -6.51 -16.30
CA ALA A 118 26.70 -6.07 -17.43
C ALA A 118 26.66 -7.12 -18.55
N ASP A 119 27.81 -7.65 -18.96
CA ASP A 119 27.87 -8.62 -20.06
C ASP A 119 27.19 -9.96 -19.72
N ARG A 120 27.21 -10.37 -18.45
CA ARG A 120 26.46 -11.57 -17.99
C ARG A 120 24.93 -11.39 -18.05
N LYS A 121 24.42 -10.15 -17.96
CA LYS A 121 23.00 -9.84 -18.19
C LYS A 121 22.64 -9.72 -19.67
N ARG A 122 23.61 -9.29 -20.49
CA ARG A 122 23.48 -9.10 -21.93
C ARG A 122 23.23 -10.40 -22.71
N LEU A 123 23.67 -11.54 -22.14
CA LEU A 123 23.46 -12.89 -22.70
C LEU A 123 22.12 -13.54 -22.30
N LEU A 124 21.33 -12.93 -21.41
CA LEU A 124 20.16 -13.56 -20.76
C LEU A 124 18.82 -12.86 -21.07
N SER A 125 18.75 -12.00 -22.08
CA SER A 125 17.55 -11.19 -22.37
C SER A 125 17.04 -11.36 -23.80
N GLU A 126 15.93 -12.09 -23.96
CA GLU A 126 15.16 -12.23 -25.22
C GLU A 126 14.04 -11.18 -25.35
N ALA A 127 14.28 -9.94 -24.88
CA ALA A 127 13.27 -8.87 -24.87
C ALA A 127 13.49 -7.84 -26.02
N PRO A 128 12.43 -7.20 -26.54
CA PRO A 128 12.54 -6.26 -27.66
C PRO A 128 12.98 -4.84 -27.25
N ARG A 129 13.91 -4.30 -28.05
CA ARG A 129 14.69 -3.05 -27.88
C ARG A 129 13.88 -1.81 -27.47
N SER A 130 13.68 -1.64 -26.16
CA SER A 130 12.94 -0.49 -25.59
C SER A 130 13.86 0.57 -24.95
N PHE A 131 13.55 1.85 -25.20
CA PHE A 131 14.20 3.02 -24.58
C PHE A 131 13.21 3.65 -23.60
N VAL A 132 13.66 3.90 -22.36
CA VAL A 132 12.81 4.47 -21.30
C VAL A 132 13.40 5.79 -20.83
N THR A 133 12.61 6.87 -20.87
CA THR A 133 13.02 8.19 -20.37
C THR A 133 13.29 8.15 -18.86
N VAL A 134 14.34 8.84 -18.40
CA VAL A 134 14.72 8.78 -16.98
C VAL A 134 13.85 9.75 -16.16
N SER A 135 13.40 9.30 -14.98
CA SER A 135 12.68 10.12 -14.01
C SER A 135 13.43 11.43 -13.65
N PRO A 136 12.71 12.48 -13.18
CA PRO A 136 13.31 13.72 -12.68
C PRO A 136 14.41 13.52 -11.64
N LEU A 137 15.24 14.55 -11.46
CA LEU A 137 16.39 14.56 -10.54
C LEU A 137 15.93 14.26 -9.10
N SER A 138 16.29 13.10 -8.54
CA SER A 138 15.86 12.73 -7.19
C SER A 138 16.84 13.22 -6.12
N ALA A 139 16.33 13.40 -4.89
CA ALA A 139 17.17 13.73 -3.74
C ALA A 139 18.28 12.68 -3.48
N ARG A 140 18.06 11.42 -3.88
CA ARG A 140 19.05 10.34 -3.78
C ARG A 140 20.19 10.52 -4.79
N ASP A 141 19.88 10.92 -6.03
CA ASP A 141 20.90 11.18 -7.05
C ASP A 141 21.81 12.33 -6.63
N LEU A 142 21.21 13.39 -6.07
CA LEU A 142 21.94 14.53 -5.49
C LEU A 142 22.81 14.15 -4.30
N GLN A 143 22.35 13.25 -3.43
CA GLN A 143 23.12 12.78 -2.28
C GLN A 143 24.30 11.91 -2.72
N ALA A 144 24.09 10.94 -3.61
CA ALA A 144 25.15 10.08 -4.15
C ALA A 144 26.22 10.87 -4.93
N ALA A 145 25.81 11.88 -5.71
CA ALA A 145 26.75 12.77 -6.41
C ALA A 145 27.57 13.63 -5.43
N ARG A 146 26.95 14.16 -4.35
CA ARG A 146 27.66 14.92 -3.31
C ARG A 146 28.65 14.06 -2.53
N GLU A 147 28.28 12.82 -2.22
CA GLU A 147 29.13 11.86 -1.51
C GLU A 147 30.37 11.48 -2.34
N LYS A 148 30.19 11.15 -3.63
CA LYS A 148 31.30 10.92 -4.57
C LYS A 148 32.17 12.16 -4.78
N ALA A 149 31.58 13.36 -4.88
CA ALA A 149 32.36 14.61 -4.99
C ALA A 149 33.23 14.86 -3.73
N ARG A 150 32.71 14.55 -2.53
CA ARG A 150 33.45 14.64 -1.27
C ARG A 150 34.59 13.62 -1.20
N LEU A 151 34.37 12.39 -1.68
CA LEU A 151 35.41 11.36 -1.78
C LEU A 151 36.51 11.73 -2.77
N ALA A 152 36.16 12.29 -3.94
CA ALA A 152 37.12 12.78 -4.92
C ALA A 152 37.98 13.95 -4.40
N GLN A 153 37.39 14.84 -3.58
CA GLN A 153 38.15 15.91 -2.91
C GLN A 153 39.04 15.38 -1.77
N ALA A 154 38.62 14.32 -1.07
CA ALA A 154 39.43 13.70 -0.01
C ALA A 154 40.61 12.87 -0.55
N GLY A 155 40.49 12.30 -1.76
CA GLY A 155 41.54 11.49 -2.40
C GLY A 155 42.63 12.28 -3.14
N GLY A 156 42.58 13.62 -3.15
CA GLY A 156 43.46 14.47 -3.96
C GLY A 156 44.73 15.00 -3.27
N GLY A 157 44.99 14.63 -2.00
CA GLY A 157 46.14 15.13 -1.23
C GLY A 157 47.36 14.20 -1.27
N GLY A 158 48.22 14.33 -2.29
CA GLY A 158 49.32 13.36 -2.50
C GLY A 158 50.52 13.81 -3.34
N SER A 159 51.31 14.76 -2.81
CA SER A 159 52.73 15.05 -3.16
C SER A 159 53.09 15.83 -4.45
N SER A 160 54.20 16.59 -4.32
CA SER A 160 54.87 17.47 -5.31
C SER A 160 54.07 18.70 -5.82
N GLY A 161 54.62 19.92 -5.89
CA GLY A 161 55.91 20.42 -5.40
C GLY A 161 56.43 21.57 -6.27
N GLY A 162 56.47 22.82 -5.75
CA GLY A 162 57.22 23.92 -6.36
C GLY A 162 56.55 25.31 -6.36
N GLY A 163 57.15 26.26 -5.63
CA GLY A 163 57.34 27.64 -6.14
C GLY A 163 56.28 28.72 -5.87
N GLY A 164 56.41 29.41 -4.72
CA GLY A 164 56.35 30.88 -4.63
C GLY A 164 54.99 31.62 -4.62
N GLY A 165 54.77 32.43 -3.58
CA GLY A 165 53.73 33.50 -3.59
C GLY A 165 52.78 33.53 -2.39
N ALA A 166 53.25 34.03 -1.25
CA ALA A 166 52.40 34.56 -0.17
C ALA A 166 52.15 36.08 -0.41
N PRO A 167 51.47 36.87 0.48
CA PRO A 167 50.81 36.52 1.74
C PRO A 167 49.43 37.21 2.02
N LEU A 168 48.79 36.82 3.14
CA LEU A 168 47.92 37.60 4.07
C LEU A 168 46.71 38.43 3.53
N GLY A 169 45.56 38.52 4.20
CA GLY A 169 45.08 37.90 5.46
C GLY A 169 43.85 38.64 6.03
N ALA A 170 43.23 38.10 7.09
CA ALA A 170 42.22 38.76 7.98
C ALA A 170 40.87 39.20 7.33
N ARG A 171 39.73 39.31 8.02
CA ARG A 171 39.32 39.04 9.43
C ARG A 171 37.79 38.90 9.48
N GLN A 172 37.24 38.23 10.49
CA GLN A 172 35.86 38.47 10.96
C GLN A 172 35.79 39.81 11.72
N PRO A 173 34.59 40.36 11.96
CA PRO A 173 34.23 40.58 13.37
C PRO A 173 32.78 40.26 13.76
N LEU A 174 32.56 40.21 15.08
CA LEU A 174 31.28 40.03 15.77
C LEU A 174 30.50 41.36 15.96
N ALA A 175 29.32 41.23 16.57
CA ALA A 175 28.32 42.27 16.82
C ALA A 175 28.65 43.28 17.94
N THR A 176 27.98 44.44 17.88
CA THR A 176 27.75 45.39 19.01
C THR A 176 26.40 46.10 18.87
N ARG A 177 25.70 46.37 19.98
CA ARG A 177 24.65 47.43 20.10
C ARG A 177 25.33 48.78 20.47
N PRO A 178 24.64 49.94 20.42
CA PRO A 178 23.89 50.43 21.60
C PRO A 178 22.62 51.27 21.27
N ASP A 179 22.00 51.83 22.32
CA ASP A 179 20.75 52.60 22.35
C ASP A 179 20.83 54.06 21.84
N GLY A 180 19.68 54.74 21.68
CA GLY A 180 19.60 56.20 21.47
C GLY A 180 18.18 56.74 21.16
N ASN A 181 17.65 57.63 21.99
CA ASN A 181 16.23 58.04 22.03
C ASN A 181 16.00 59.55 21.76
N VAL A 182 15.25 59.90 20.70
CA VAL A 182 14.55 61.20 20.43
C VAL A 182 13.42 60.93 19.41
N GLY A 183 12.25 61.58 19.37
CA GLY A 183 11.59 62.50 20.31
C GLY A 183 10.75 63.61 19.62
N ARG A 184 9.42 63.65 19.90
CA ARG A 184 8.38 64.63 19.38
C ARG A 184 7.97 64.44 17.89
N GLY A 185 6.73 64.71 17.48
CA GLY A 185 5.50 65.01 18.25
C GLY A 185 4.31 65.47 17.39
N VAL A 186 3.10 65.39 17.98
CA VAL A 186 1.88 66.18 17.71
C VAL A 186 1.32 66.28 16.27
N ALA A 187 0.19 65.60 16.04
CA ALA A 187 -1.03 66.22 15.49
C ALA A 187 -2.22 65.27 15.72
N GLY A 188 -3.30 65.76 16.34
CA GLY A 188 -4.54 65.02 16.48
C GLY A 188 -5.68 65.74 15.78
N MET A 189 -6.71 65.00 15.35
CA MET A 189 -8.04 65.55 15.17
C MET A 189 -9.08 64.48 15.41
N ALA A 190 -9.85 64.64 16.49
CA ALA A 190 -11.11 63.96 16.67
C ALA A 190 -12.22 64.88 16.14
N SER A 191 -13.27 64.30 15.55
CA SER A 191 -14.58 64.92 15.69
C SER A 191 -15.72 63.90 15.70
N LYS A 192 -16.72 64.25 16.50
CA LYS A 192 -18.05 63.62 16.57
C LYS A 192 -18.84 64.14 15.34
N ARG A 193 -20.05 63.69 14.99
CA ARG A 193 -21.25 63.54 15.82
C ARG A 193 -22.38 62.94 14.97
N ALA A 194 -23.40 62.37 15.63
CA ALA A 194 -24.56 61.78 14.97
C ALA A 194 -25.57 62.80 14.42
N ARG A 195 -26.41 62.37 13.46
CA ARG A 195 -27.88 62.58 13.44
C ARG A 195 -28.56 61.80 12.30
N SER A 196 -29.55 60.98 12.65
CA SER A 196 -30.71 60.62 11.81
C SER A 196 -31.78 61.72 11.90
N PRO A 197 -32.83 61.80 11.05
CA PRO A 197 -34.02 60.95 11.28
C PRO A 197 -34.93 60.63 10.06
N HIS A 198 -35.87 59.68 10.29
CA HIS A 198 -37.19 59.46 9.66
C HIS A 198 -37.33 59.25 8.12
N GLY A 199 -38.26 58.39 7.65
CA GLY A 199 -39.11 57.47 8.41
C GLY A 199 -40.09 56.61 7.60
N GLN A 200 -40.75 55.70 8.35
CA GLN A 200 -42.12 55.17 8.16
C GLN A 200 -42.35 54.12 7.04
N VAL A 201 -43.23 53.10 7.19
CA VAL A 201 -44.14 52.72 8.30
C VAL A 201 -44.42 51.20 8.30
N GLU A 202 -44.56 50.60 9.49
CA GLU A 202 -45.47 49.52 9.99
C GLU A 202 -45.94 48.33 9.09
N SER A 203 -46.36 47.16 9.60
CA SER A 203 -46.89 46.76 10.93
C SER A 203 -46.59 45.28 11.28
N THR A 204 -46.87 44.86 12.52
CA THR A 204 -46.57 43.53 13.10
C THR A 204 -47.86 42.72 13.46
N PRO A 205 -47.93 41.81 14.48
CA PRO A 205 -47.88 40.36 14.27
C PRO A 205 -49.06 39.58 14.91
N LYS A 206 -49.18 38.24 14.68
CA LYS A 206 -50.01 37.34 15.55
C LYS A 206 -49.46 35.92 15.75
N LYS A 207 -49.35 35.51 17.03
CA LYS A 207 -49.57 34.16 17.60
C LYS A 207 -51.05 34.13 18.16
N PRO A 208 -51.64 33.09 18.83
CA PRO A 208 -51.05 31.84 19.37
C PRO A 208 -51.93 30.53 19.39
N LEU A 209 -51.33 29.42 19.87
CA LEU A 209 -51.86 28.31 20.74
C LEU A 209 -53.05 27.37 20.36
N ARG A 210 -52.79 26.04 20.51
CA ARG A 210 -53.68 24.91 20.96
C ARG A 210 -54.81 24.42 20.02
N ASP A 211 -55.28 23.14 20.02
CA ASP A 211 -55.09 21.97 20.93
C ASP A 211 -55.26 20.57 20.24
N CYS A 212 -54.77 19.52 20.92
CA CYS A 212 -55.19 18.08 21.03
C CYS A 212 -55.47 17.09 19.84
N SER A 213 -54.74 15.94 19.90
CA SER A 213 -55.12 14.54 19.54
C SER A 213 -55.44 14.19 18.06
N ILE A 214 -55.09 13.02 17.47
CA ILE A 214 -55.30 11.62 17.90
C ILE A 214 -54.15 10.66 17.42
N ALA A 215 -53.98 9.56 18.15
CA ALA A 215 -53.20 8.31 17.94
C ALA A 215 -52.49 7.98 16.60
N GLY A 216 -51.32 7.33 16.72
CA GLY A 216 -50.63 6.61 15.62
C GLY A 216 -49.12 6.41 15.85
N ALA A 217 -48.73 5.47 16.72
CA ALA A 217 -47.32 5.28 17.10
C ALA A 217 -46.57 4.25 16.25
N SER A 218 -45.24 4.43 16.16
CA SER A 218 -44.23 3.48 15.67
C SER A 218 -44.10 3.25 14.16
N ASP A 219 -43.36 4.15 13.50
CA ASP A 219 -42.45 3.75 12.41
C ASP A 219 -41.35 4.82 12.21
N ASN A 220 -40.25 4.71 12.95
CA ASN A 220 -38.96 5.36 12.69
C ASN A 220 -37.90 4.91 13.71
N LEU A 221 -37.31 3.74 13.46
CA LEU A 221 -36.15 3.23 14.19
C LEU A 221 -35.05 2.85 13.16
N PRO A 222 -33.79 3.28 13.33
CA PRO A 222 -32.79 3.11 12.28
C PRO A 222 -32.44 1.63 12.00
N ASP A 223 -32.19 1.33 10.72
CA ASP A 223 -31.97 0.00 10.09
C ASP A 223 -30.90 -0.94 10.71
N LEU A 224 -30.27 -0.57 11.82
CA LEU A 224 -29.24 -1.35 12.51
C LEU A 224 -29.76 -2.69 13.08
N LEU A 225 -31.07 -2.82 13.33
CA LEU A 225 -31.65 -4.04 13.90
C LEU A 225 -31.94 -5.15 12.89
N ARG A 226 -31.91 -4.87 11.57
CA ARG A 226 -32.24 -5.87 10.54
C ARG A 226 -31.14 -6.91 10.28
N VAL A 227 -29.95 -6.73 10.85
CA VAL A 227 -28.83 -7.70 10.82
C VAL A 227 -28.99 -8.79 11.90
N ALA A 228 -29.90 -8.61 12.88
CA ALA A 228 -30.08 -9.53 14.01
C ALA A 228 -31.09 -10.68 13.77
N ARG A 229 -31.56 -10.89 12.53
CA ARG A 229 -32.28 -12.11 12.13
C ARG A 229 -31.56 -12.82 10.99
N VAL A 230 -30.37 -13.33 11.29
CA VAL A 230 -29.81 -14.46 10.53
C VAL A 230 -30.82 -15.60 10.64
N GLY A 231 -31.41 -16.02 9.52
CA GLY A 231 -32.36 -17.12 9.49
C GLY A 231 -31.74 -18.42 10.03
N ARG A 232 -32.60 -19.39 10.40
CA ARG A 232 -32.19 -20.74 10.84
C ARG A 232 -31.57 -21.54 9.68
N GLY A 233 -30.38 -21.15 9.23
CA GLY A 233 -29.60 -21.82 8.20
C GLY A 233 -28.37 -22.48 8.80
N GLY A 234 -28.35 -23.82 8.84
CA GLY A 234 -27.20 -24.69 9.10
C GLY A 234 -26.20 -24.21 10.15
N SER A 235 -26.38 -24.61 11.42
CA SER A 235 -25.43 -24.33 12.49
C SER A 235 -24.11 -25.09 12.29
N VAL A 236 -23.16 -24.47 11.58
CA VAL A 236 -21.78 -24.94 11.52
C VAL A 236 -21.19 -24.91 12.94
N SER A 237 -20.91 -26.09 13.49
CA SER A 237 -20.37 -26.25 14.84
C SER A 237 -18.93 -25.72 14.93
N LEU A 238 -18.64 -24.91 15.97
CA LEU A 238 -17.27 -24.53 16.30
C LEU A 238 -16.45 -25.75 16.73
N SER A 239 -15.19 -25.81 16.30
CA SER A 239 -14.22 -26.79 16.82
C SER A 239 -13.96 -26.56 18.32
N GLN A 240 -13.38 -27.56 19.01
CA GLN A 240 -13.03 -27.42 20.43
C GLN A 240 -12.05 -26.27 20.66
N GLU A 241 -11.04 -26.12 19.81
CA GLU A 241 -10.09 -24.99 19.83
C GLU A 241 -10.80 -23.64 19.65
N GLN A 242 -11.70 -23.54 18.67
CA GLN A 242 -12.48 -22.32 18.39
C GLN A 242 -13.42 -21.96 19.55
N ARG A 243 -13.99 -22.96 20.23
CA ARG A 243 -14.83 -22.76 21.41
C ARG A 243 -14.01 -22.28 22.61
N ALA A 244 -12.84 -22.87 22.87
CA ALA A 244 -11.96 -22.44 23.95
C ALA A 244 -11.48 -20.98 23.79
N VAL A 245 -11.18 -20.54 22.56
CA VAL A 245 -10.91 -19.12 22.27
C VAL A 245 -12.13 -18.24 22.58
N LEU A 246 -13.33 -18.67 22.20
CA LEU A 246 -14.57 -17.92 22.49
C LEU A 246 -14.84 -17.81 23.99
N GLU A 247 -14.69 -18.90 24.74
CA GLU A 247 -14.82 -18.97 26.20
C GLU A 247 -13.84 -18.00 26.89
N ALA A 248 -12.56 -18.02 26.49
CA ALA A 248 -11.56 -17.11 27.05
C ALA A 248 -11.84 -15.63 26.71
N VAL A 249 -12.39 -15.32 25.52
CA VAL A 249 -12.81 -13.95 25.17
C VAL A 249 -14.02 -13.51 26.00
N MET A 250 -14.96 -14.41 26.29
CA MET A 250 -16.09 -14.14 27.19
C MET A 250 -15.62 -13.88 28.62
N ALA A 251 -14.60 -14.60 29.10
CA ALA A 251 -13.90 -14.38 30.37
C ALA A 251 -13.03 -13.09 30.42
N ARG A 252 -13.27 -12.14 29.50
CA ARG A 252 -12.64 -10.80 29.42
C ARG A 252 -11.11 -10.79 29.31
N LYS A 253 -10.46 -11.92 29.05
CA LYS A 253 -8.99 -12.02 28.90
C LYS A 253 -8.50 -11.33 27.62
N ASN A 254 -7.24 -10.87 27.63
CA ASN A 254 -6.57 -10.37 26.44
C ASN A 254 -5.91 -11.52 25.67
N ILE A 255 -6.37 -11.78 24.45
CA ILE A 255 -6.04 -13.01 23.72
C ILE A 255 -5.44 -12.68 22.36
N PHE A 256 -4.38 -13.40 22.01
CA PHE A 256 -3.91 -13.54 20.64
C PHE A 256 -4.19 -14.97 20.16
N PHE A 257 -5.03 -15.12 19.15
CA PHE A 257 -5.22 -16.42 18.51
C PHE A 257 -4.71 -16.43 17.07
N THR A 258 -4.12 -17.56 16.69
CA THR A 258 -3.33 -17.70 15.48
C THR A 258 -3.57 -19.06 14.83
N GLY A 259 -2.73 -19.44 13.87
CA GLY A 259 -2.83 -20.69 13.12
C GLY A 259 -2.63 -20.46 11.63
N SER A 260 -2.48 -21.55 10.89
CA SER A 260 -2.23 -21.54 9.44
C SER A 260 -3.31 -20.79 8.63
N ALA A 261 -3.00 -20.40 7.41
CA ALA A 261 -4.00 -19.99 6.44
C ALA A 261 -5.08 -21.08 6.28
N GLY A 262 -6.36 -20.69 6.36
CA GLY A 262 -7.50 -21.62 6.22
C GLY A 262 -8.05 -22.22 7.53
N THR A 263 -7.51 -21.89 8.70
CA THR A 263 -7.97 -22.41 10.02
C THR A 263 -9.23 -21.75 10.59
N GLY A 264 -9.98 -20.98 9.79
CA GLY A 264 -11.24 -20.38 10.24
C GLY A 264 -11.14 -19.12 11.12
N LYS A 265 -9.95 -18.53 11.33
CA LYS A 265 -9.75 -17.30 12.16
C LYS A 265 -10.81 -16.21 11.95
N SER A 266 -11.00 -15.73 10.71
CA SER A 266 -11.99 -14.67 10.43
C SER A 266 -13.46 -15.13 10.53
N PHE A 267 -13.73 -16.44 10.49
CA PHE A 267 -15.06 -17.00 10.80
C PHE A 267 -15.31 -16.97 12.32
N LEU A 268 -14.33 -17.38 13.12
CA LEU A 268 -14.35 -17.27 14.58
C LEU A 268 -14.50 -15.81 15.03
N LEU A 269 -13.78 -14.86 14.43
CA LEU A 269 -13.94 -13.43 14.71
C LEU A 269 -15.39 -12.95 14.52
N ARG A 270 -16.06 -13.33 13.43
CA ARG A 270 -17.47 -12.96 13.21
C ARG A 270 -18.38 -13.56 14.28
N ARG A 271 -18.08 -14.76 14.78
CA ARG A 271 -18.84 -15.38 15.87
C ARG A 271 -18.62 -14.64 17.19
N ILE A 272 -17.37 -14.31 17.53
CA ILE A 272 -17.00 -13.47 18.69
C ILE A 272 -17.71 -12.11 18.62
N MET A 273 -17.69 -11.43 17.47
CA MET A 273 -18.39 -10.16 17.27
C MET A 273 -19.91 -10.27 17.43
N GLY A 274 -20.49 -11.42 17.10
CA GLY A 274 -21.93 -11.70 17.30
C GLY A 274 -22.31 -12.05 18.73
N THR A 275 -21.34 -12.35 19.61
CA THR A 275 -21.56 -12.63 21.04
C THR A 275 -21.20 -11.48 21.97
N LEU A 276 -20.31 -10.59 21.55
CA LEU A 276 -19.89 -9.42 22.34
C LEU A 276 -20.87 -8.23 22.19
N PRO A 277 -20.93 -7.31 23.17
CA PRO A 277 -21.80 -6.13 23.07
C PRO A 277 -21.42 -5.22 21.89
N PRO A 278 -22.35 -4.91 20.95
CA PRO A 278 -22.00 -4.27 19.67
C PRO A 278 -21.64 -2.78 19.77
N LEU A 279 -22.03 -2.10 20.87
CA LEU A 279 -21.76 -0.67 21.07
C LEU A 279 -20.36 -0.38 21.61
N SER A 280 -19.78 -1.32 22.37
CA SER A 280 -18.47 -1.16 23.04
C SER A 280 -17.36 -2.00 22.41
N THR A 281 -17.70 -2.89 21.46
CA THR A 281 -16.77 -3.71 20.69
C THR A 281 -16.42 -3.02 19.37
N ILE A 282 -15.13 -2.78 19.12
CA ILE A 282 -14.67 -2.16 17.88
C ILE A 282 -13.82 -3.16 17.09
N ALA A 283 -14.32 -3.54 15.92
CA ALA A 283 -13.61 -4.38 14.97
C ALA A 283 -12.65 -3.56 14.11
N THR A 284 -11.39 -3.98 14.09
CA THR A 284 -10.34 -3.39 13.25
C THR A 284 -9.49 -4.44 12.55
N ALA A 285 -8.81 -4.03 11.47
CA ALA A 285 -7.77 -4.83 10.84
C ALA A 285 -6.61 -3.96 10.33
N SER A 286 -5.48 -4.59 10.03
CA SER A 286 -4.29 -3.92 9.49
C SER A 286 -4.49 -3.34 8.06
N THR A 287 -5.38 -3.92 7.25
CA THR A 287 -5.70 -3.43 5.89
C THR A 287 -7.18 -3.12 5.72
N GLY A 288 -7.50 -2.21 4.79
CA GLY A 288 -8.88 -1.81 4.48
C GLY A 288 -9.77 -2.97 4.00
N VAL A 289 -9.22 -3.83 3.14
CA VAL A 289 -9.90 -5.02 2.63
C VAL A 289 -10.23 -5.99 3.76
N ALA A 290 -9.27 -6.30 4.65
CA ALA A 290 -9.52 -7.14 5.83
C ALA A 290 -10.54 -6.51 6.79
N ALA A 291 -10.44 -5.20 7.04
CA ALA A 291 -11.38 -4.47 7.88
C ALA A 291 -12.82 -4.54 7.31
N CYS A 292 -12.96 -4.39 5.99
CA CYS A 292 -14.23 -4.54 5.30
C CYS A 292 -14.80 -5.97 5.44
N HIS A 293 -13.96 -7.02 5.38
CA HIS A 293 -14.39 -8.41 5.53
C HIS A 293 -14.96 -8.76 6.91
N ILE A 294 -14.62 -7.98 7.94
CA ILE A 294 -15.16 -8.11 9.31
C ILE A 294 -16.16 -6.99 9.67
N GLY A 295 -16.52 -6.10 8.74
CA GLY A 295 -17.43 -4.97 9.00
C GLY A 295 -16.84 -3.88 9.92
N GLY A 296 -15.51 -3.82 10.02
CA GLY A 296 -14.76 -2.92 10.89
C GLY A 296 -14.15 -1.71 10.17
N MET A 297 -13.09 -1.14 10.76
CA MET A 297 -12.28 -0.07 10.15
C MET A 297 -10.79 -0.43 10.17
N THR A 298 -9.93 0.32 9.48
CA THR A 298 -8.49 0.07 9.61
C THR A 298 -8.00 0.49 11.01
N LEU A 299 -7.00 -0.22 11.53
CA LEU A 299 -6.41 0.08 12.84
C LEU A 299 -5.88 1.53 12.91
N HIS A 300 -5.33 2.04 11.79
CA HIS A 300 -4.92 3.44 11.63
C HIS A 300 -6.10 4.41 11.69
N ALA A 301 -7.22 4.10 11.01
CA ALA A 301 -8.43 4.91 11.06
C ALA A 301 -9.08 4.90 12.46
N PHE A 302 -9.02 3.78 13.18
CA PHE A 302 -9.44 3.66 14.58
C PHE A 302 -8.63 4.58 15.48
N ALA A 303 -7.30 4.41 15.50
CA ALA A 303 -6.40 5.13 16.40
C ALA A 303 -6.35 6.64 16.12
N GLY A 304 -6.52 7.05 14.86
CA GLY A 304 -6.58 8.46 14.45
C GLY A 304 -5.23 9.19 14.45
N MET A 305 -4.12 8.46 14.53
CA MET A 305 -2.74 8.98 14.69
C MET A 305 -1.99 9.17 13.36
N GLY A 306 -2.72 9.28 12.24
CA GLY A 306 -2.13 9.33 10.90
C GLY A 306 -1.34 8.07 10.56
N SER A 307 -0.10 8.24 10.08
CA SER A 307 0.81 7.14 9.74
C SER A 307 1.50 6.49 10.94
N GLY A 308 1.34 7.03 12.16
CA GLY A 308 2.04 6.56 13.36
C GLY A 308 3.57 6.74 13.35
N MET A 309 4.15 7.34 12.31
CA MET A 309 5.60 7.56 12.21
C MET A 309 6.10 8.72 13.09
N GLY A 310 5.23 9.70 13.40
CA GLY A 310 5.58 10.85 14.25
C GLY A 310 5.88 10.49 15.71
N PRO A 311 6.40 11.46 16.51
CA PRO A 311 6.59 11.29 17.94
C PRO A 311 5.28 11.06 18.70
N LEU A 312 5.38 10.50 19.91
CA LEU A 312 4.24 10.11 20.72
C LEU A 312 3.28 11.27 21.01
N GLU A 313 3.81 12.46 21.35
CA GLU A 313 3.03 13.66 21.66
C GLU A 313 2.12 14.10 20.51
N GLN A 314 2.62 14.06 19.27
CA GLN A 314 1.81 14.34 18.08
C GLN A 314 0.71 13.29 17.90
N CYS A 315 1.01 12.02 18.16
CA CYS A 315 0.03 10.92 18.09
C CYS A 315 -1.09 11.11 19.14
N VAL A 316 -0.72 11.42 20.39
CA VAL A 316 -1.67 11.75 21.47
C VAL A 316 -2.52 12.98 21.11
N THR A 317 -1.90 14.03 20.56
CA THR A 317 -2.60 15.26 20.15
C THR A 317 -3.64 14.98 19.07
N MET A 318 -3.33 14.14 18.08
CA MET A 318 -4.31 13.69 17.09
C MET A 318 -5.40 12.79 17.68
N ALA A 319 -5.05 11.91 18.62
CA ALA A 319 -6.00 11.03 19.30
C ALA A 319 -6.96 11.78 20.25
N ARG A 320 -6.58 12.96 20.77
CA ARG A 320 -7.43 13.84 21.60
C ARG A 320 -8.52 14.58 20.83
N ARG A 321 -8.56 14.52 19.48
CA ARG A 321 -9.64 15.11 18.67
C ARG A 321 -11.01 14.53 19.08
N PRO A 322 -12.09 15.32 19.23
CA PRO A 322 -13.32 14.88 19.91
C PRO A 322 -13.88 13.52 19.47
N GLY A 323 -14.06 13.29 18.17
CA GLY A 323 -14.59 12.01 17.65
C GLY A 323 -13.61 10.82 17.72
N VAL A 324 -12.31 11.07 17.88
CA VAL A 324 -11.30 10.02 18.11
C VAL A 324 -11.18 9.72 19.60
N LEU A 325 -11.15 10.76 20.44
CA LEU A 325 -11.16 10.68 21.90
C LEU A 325 -12.37 9.90 22.42
N GLN A 326 -13.57 10.23 21.92
CA GLN A 326 -14.79 9.53 22.31
C GLN A 326 -14.76 8.05 21.93
N ARG A 327 -14.16 7.71 20.77
CA ARG A 327 -13.99 6.34 20.31
C ARG A 327 -13.00 5.55 21.17
N TRP A 328 -11.90 6.16 21.58
CA TRP A 328 -10.95 5.57 22.52
C TRP A 328 -11.57 5.34 23.91
N ARG A 329 -12.46 6.23 24.36
CA ARG A 329 -13.17 6.11 25.64
C ARG A 329 -14.31 5.09 25.62
N SER A 330 -15.10 5.03 24.54
CA SER A 330 -16.22 4.09 24.43
C SER A 330 -15.79 2.65 24.11
N CYS A 331 -14.59 2.45 23.55
CA CYS A 331 -14.03 1.13 23.32
C CYS A 331 -13.80 0.39 24.65
N HIS A 332 -14.41 -0.78 24.80
CA HIS A 332 -14.15 -1.73 25.89
C HIS A 332 -13.50 -3.02 25.40
N THR A 333 -13.72 -3.38 24.12
CA THR A 333 -13.03 -4.48 23.45
C THR A 333 -12.57 -4.04 22.06
N LEU A 334 -11.28 -4.17 21.79
CA LEU A 334 -10.66 -3.91 20.50
C LEU A 334 -10.24 -5.22 19.84
N ILE A 335 -10.86 -5.51 18.70
CA ILE A 335 -10.50 -6.64 17.85
C ILE A 335 -9.53 -6.14 16.77
N ILE A 336 -8.43 -6.87 16.55
CA ILE A 336 -7.44 -6.57 15.50
C ILE A 336 -7.19 -7.83 14.65
N ASP A 337 -7.75 -7.88 13.43
CA ASP A 337 -7.46 -8.94 12.46
C ASP A 337 -6.23 -8.62 11.59
N GLU A 338 -5.60 -9.69 11.08
CA GLU A 338 -4.36 -9.67 10.30
C GLU A 338 -3.22 -8.88 11.00
N VAL A 339 -3.02 -9.12 12.29
CA VAL A 339 -2.04 -8.43 13.16
C VAL A 339 -0.58 -8.60 12.70
N SER A 340 -0.30 -9.52 11.76
CA SER A 340 1.04 -9.74 11.18
C SER A 340 1.59 -8.53 10.43
N MET A 341 0.72 -7.68 9.88
CA MET A 341 1.11 -6.47 9.17
C MET A 341 1.25 -5.23 10.09
N VAL A 342 1.12 -5.40 11.40
CA VAL A 342 1.32 -4.34 12.40
C VAL A 342 2.74 -4.41 12.96
N SER A 343 3.47 -3.28 12.92
CA SER A 343 4.84 -3.20 13.46
C SER A 343 4.87 -3.06 14.98
N ALA A 344 6.00 -3.43 15.60
CA ALA A 344 6.20 -3.27 17.05
C ALA A 344 6.02 -1.81 17.48
N ASP A 345 6.70 -0.89 16.80
CA ASP A 345 6.70 0.55 17.12
C ASP A 345 5.29 1.15 17.07
N PHE A 346 4.45 0.69 16.14
CA PHE A 346 3.07 1.15 16.04
C PHE A 346 2.21 0.59 17.17
N PHE A 347 2.43 -0.67 17.55
CA PHE A 347 1.75 -1.31 18.68
C PHE A 347 2.10 -0.63 20.01
N ASP A 348 3.39 -0.41 20.29
CA ASP A 348 3.87 0.31 21.49
C ASP A 348 3.35 1.76 21.54
N LYS A 349 3.33 2.48 20.40
CA LYS A 349 2.73 3.83 20.34
C LYS A 349 1.23 3.83 20.62
N MET A 350 0.47 2.88 20.06
CA MET A 350 -0.96 2.74 20.38
C MET A 350 -1.19 2.48 21.87
N GLU A 351 -0.38 1.62 22.50
CA GLU A 351 -0.52 1.30 23.92
C GLU A 351 -0.33 2.53 24.81
N ALA A 352 0.73 3.30 24.56
CA ALA A 352 1.01 4.53 25.28
C ALA A 352 -0.07 5.60 25.05
N VAL A 353 -0.57 5.73 23.82
CA VAL A 353 -1.70 6.63 23.50
C VAL A 353 -2.97 6.19 24.20
N ALA A 354 -3.29 4.89 24.22
CA ALA A 354 -4.48 4.36 24.86
C ALA A 354 -4.51 4.69 26.37
N ARG A 355 -3.40 4.47 27.08
CA ARG A 355 -3.24 4.84 28.49
C ARG A 355 -3.40 6.36 28.70
N THR A 356 -2.69 7.17 27.91
CA THR A 356 -2.70 8.64 28.02
C THR A 356 -4.07 9.28 27.70
N VAL A 357 -4.82 8.70 26.76
CA VAL A 357 -6.13 9.22 26.29
C VAL A 357 -7.27 8.79 27.23
N ARG A 358 -7.15 7.62 27.85
CA ARG A 358 -8.14 7.07 28.79
C ARG A 358 -7.87 7.44 30.25
N GLY A 359 -6.65 7.86 30.59
CA GLY A 359 -6.26 8.19 31.97
C GLY A 359 -6.17 6.96 32.87
N ARG A 360 -5.69 5.83 32.33
CA ARG A 360 -5.55 4.56 33.05
C ARG A 360 -4.19 3.96 32.72
N ASP A 361 -3.45 3.51 33.74
CA ASP A 361 -2.15 2.86 33.55
C ASP A 361 -2.23 1.34 33.30
N GLU A 362 -3.44 0.78 33.38
CA GLU A 362 -3.76 -0.57 32.90
C GLU A 362 -3.25 -0.79 31.46
N PRO A 363 -2.87 -2.04 31.08
CA PRO A 363 -2.40 -2.34 29.73
C PRO A 363 -3.39 -1.86 28.66
N PHE A 364 -2.90 -1.10 27.68
CA PHE A 364 -3.75 -0.50 26.63
C PHE A 364 -4.91 0.37 27.17
N GLY A 365 -4.76 0.94 28.37
CA GLY A 365 -5.78 1.74 29.05
C GLY A 365 -6.98 0.95 29.56
N GLY A 366 -6.84 -0.36 29.80
CA GLY A 366 -7.94 -1.21 30.27
C GLY A 366 -8.93 -1.60 29.16
N ILE A 367 -8.48 -1.63 27.91
CA ILE A 367 -9.26 -2.16 26.78
C ILE A 367 -8.95 -3.65 26.64
N GLN A 368 -9.99 -4.49 26.53
CA GLN A 368 -9.81 -5.90 26.22
C GLN A 368 -9.28 -6.05 24.78
N LEU A 369 -8.17 -6.76 24.60
CA LEU A 369 -7.57 -7.01 23.29
C LEU A 369 -7.91 -8.40 22.77
N VAL A 370 -8.37 -8.46 21.52
CA VAL A 370 -8.63 -9.71 20.78
C VAL A 370 -7.88 -9.65 19.45
N LEU A 371 -6.72 -10.28 19.40
CA LEU A 371 -5.79 -10.22 18.28
C LEU A 371 -5.88 -11.50 17.43
N SER A 372 -5.96 -11.35 16.11
CA SER A 372 -6.00 -12.43 15.13
C SER A 372 -4.95 -12.20 14.05
N GLY A 373 -4.25 -13.27 13.65
CA GLY A 373 -3.35 -13.23 12.50
C GLY A 373 -2.41 -14.42 12.44
N ASP A 374 -1.48 -14.38 11.48
CA ASP A 374 -0.46 -15.40 11.30
C ASP A 374 0.85 -14.73 10.87
N PHE A 375 1.81 -14.60 11.79
CA PHE A 375 3.08 -13.92 11.53
C PHE A 375 3.94 -14.59 10.44
N LEU A 376 3.64 -15.84 10.02
CA LEU A 376 4.29 -16.52 8.89
C LEU A 376 3.66 -16.16 7.53
N GLN A 377 2.63 -15.30 7.51
CA GLN A 377 2.09 -14.69 6.30
C GLN A 377 2.85 -13.39 5.96
N LEU A 378 2.16 -12.34 5.53
CA LEU A 378 2.81 -11.09 5.11
C LEU A 378 3.28 -10.26 6.34
N PRO A 379 4.55 -9.83 6.36
CA PRO A 379 5.10 -8.96 7.42
C PRO A 379 4.63 -7.51 7.27
N PRO A 380 4.93 -6.61 8.23
CA PRO A 380 4.60 -5.19 8.14
C PRO A 380 5.26 -4.53 6.92
N VAL A 381 4.50 -3.68 6.21
CA VAL A 381 4.97 -3.03 4.98
C VAL A 381 5.88 -1.85 5.32
N SER A 382 7.19 -2.04 5.28
CA SER A 382 8.15 -0.92 5.33
C SER A 382 8.40 -0.34 3.94
N ARG A 383 8.32 1.00 3.84
CA ARG A 383 8.74 1.76 2.64
C ARG A 383 10.26 1.85 2.52
N ASP A 384 10.98 1.76 3.63
CA ASP A 384 12.44 1.71 3.63
C ASP A 384 12.91 0.26 3.77
N ARG A 385 13.82 -0.15 2.88
CA ARG A 385 14.42 -1.49 2.89
C ARG A 385 15.63 -1.61 3.83
N THR A 386 16.13 -0.48 4.34
CA THR A 386 17.29 -0.43 5.25
C THR A 386 16.90 -0.69 6.71
N VAL A 387 15.68 -0.34 7.11
CA VAL A 387 15.19 -0.50 8.48
C VAL A 387 14.77 -1.95 8.73
N LYS A 388 15.37 -2.62 9.72
CA LYS A 388 14.92 -3.95 10.17
C LYS A 388 13.46 -3.85 10.61
N ARG A 389 12.60 -4.67 9.99
CA ARG A 389 11.18 -4.71 10.34
C ARG A 389 11.00 -5.40 11.68
N THR A 390 10.17 -4.80 12.52
CA THR A 390 9.80 -5.33 13.83
C THR A 390 8.36 -5.81 13.78
N PHE A 391 8.10 -7.02 14.26
CA PHE A 391 6.74 -7.59 14.35
C PHE A 391 6.06 -7.17 15.65
N SER A 392 4.73 -7.07 15.69
CA SER A 392 4.01 -6.69 16.90
C SER A 392 4.30 -7.56 18.14
N PHE A 393 4.62 -8.86 18.00
CA PHE A 393 5.08 -9.70 19.12
C PHE A 393 6.44 -9.32 19.73
N GLN A 394 7.22 -8.48 19.05
CA GLN A 394 8.49 -7.92 19.52
C GLN A 394 8.30 -6.56 20.23
N ALA A 395 7.08 -6.03 20.30
CA ALA A 395 6.77 -4.80 21.02
C ALA A 395 6.99 -4.97 22.52
N LYS A 396 7.50 -3.92 23.19
CA LYS A 396 7.80 -3.96 24.63
C LYS A 396 6.53 -4.20 25.46
N SER A 397 5.41 -3.65 24.99
CA SER A 397 4.09 -3.82 25.58
C SER A 397 3.44 -5.18 25.30
N TRP A 398 3.89 -5.97 24.31
CA TRP A 398 3.17 -7.18 23.88
C TRP A 398 2.93 -8.17 25.01
N ARG A 399 3.97 -8.52 25.78
CA ARG A 399 3.87 -9.46 26.91
C ARG A 399 2.97 -8.96 28.05
N ARG A 400 2.81 -7.64 28.20
CA ARG A 400 1.93 -7.02 29.20
C ARG A 400 0.49 -6.91 28.70
N CYS A 401 0.31 -6.78 27.39
CA CYS A 401 -0.98 -6.58 26.73
C CYS A 401 -1.67 -7.90 26.34
N VAL A 402 -0.93 -8.97 26.09
CA VAL A 402 -1.45 -10.27 25.62
C VAL A 402 -1.19 -11.33 26.68
N HIS A 403 -2.26 -11.81 27.33
CA HIS A 403 -2.16 -12.74 28.47
C HIS A 403 -2.19 -14.20 28.00
N LEU A 404 -3.00 -14.50 26.99
CA LEU A 404 -3.19 -15.85 26.47
C LEU A 404 -2.94 -15.88 24.96
N ALA A 405 -2.19 -16.89 24.51
CA ALA A 405 -1.90 -17.12 23.10
C ALA A 405 -2.30 -18.55 22.69
N MET A 406 -3.07 -18.69 21.60
CA MET A 406 -3.68 -19.97 21.19
C MET A 406 -3.48 -20.22 19.68
N GLU A 407 -2.96 -21.38 19.27
CA GLU A 407 -2.83 -21.76 17.85
C GLU A 407 -3.99 -22.67 17.42
N LEU A 408 -4.77 -22.25 16.42
CA LEU A 408 -5.76 -23.10 15.75
C LEU A 408 -5.03 -24.04 14.77
N THR A 409 -5.20 -25.35 14.93
CA THR A 409 -4.49 -26.36 14.13
C THR A 409 -5.31 -26.85 12.93
N GLN A 410 -6.63 -26.95 13.08
CA GLN A 410 -7.52 -27.54 12.07
C GLN A 410 -7.68 -26.64 10.84
N VAL A 411 -7.21 -27.10 9.67
CA VAL A 411 -7.39 -26.41 8.39
C VAL A 411 -8.73 -26.80 7.77
N HIS A 412 -9.58 -25.81 7.47
CA HIS A 412 -10.91 -26.04 6.88
C HIS A 412 -11.00 -25.64 5.38
N ARG A 413 -10.05 -24.84 4.87
CA ARG A 413 -10.09 -24.33 3.48
C ARG A 413 -9.71 -25.40 2.45
N GLN A 414 -8.64 -26.12 2.70
CA GLN A 414 -8.17 -27.23 1.88
C GLN A 414 -8.73 -28.55 2.44
N LYS A 415 -9.17 -29.45 1.55
CA LYS A 415 -9.61 -30.81 1.94
C LYS A 415 -8.53 -31.88 1.77
N ASP A 416 -7.57 -31.65 0.86
CA ASP A 416 -6.49 -32.58 0.55
C ASP A 416 -5.37 -32.50 1.59
N GLN A 417 -5.09 -33.64 2.25
CA GLN A 417 -4.05 -33.78 3.25
C GLN A 417 -2.63 -33.67 2.66
N ALA A 418 -2.40 -34.09 1.41
CA ALA A 418 -1.11 -33.92 0.76
C ALA A 418 -0.80 -32.43 0.56
N PHE A 419 -1.76 -31.68 0.01
CA PHE A 419 -1.64 -30.23 -0.16
C PHE A 419 -1.54 -29.48 1.19
N ILE A 420 -2.26 -29.90 2.24
CA ILE A 420 -2.10 -29.32 3.59
C ILE A 420 -0.66 -29.49 4.10
N ARG A 421 -0.06 -30.69 3.98
CA ARG A 421 1.33 -30.93 4.38
C ARG A 421 2.31 -30.04 3.60
N VAL A 422 2.14 -29.94 2.28
CA VAL A 422 2.96 -29.05 1.42
C VAL A 422 2.85 -27.60 1.88
N LEU A 423 1.63 -27.10 2.13
CA LEU A 423 1.41 -25.72 2.60
C LEU A 423 1.99 -25.48 4.01
N GLN A 424 1.96 -26.47 4.91
CA GLN A 424 2.58 -26.38 6.23
C GLN A 424 4.12 -26.32 6.15
N MET A 425 4.73 -27.12 5.28
CA MET A 425 6.19 -27.06 5.03
C MET A 425 6.58 -25.68 4.49
N VAL A 426 5.87 -25.19 3.47
CA VAL A 426 6.05 -23.84 2.90
C VAL A 426 5.82 -22.73 3.95
N ARG A 427 4.83 -22.85 4.85
CA ARG A 427 4.60 -21.93 5.98
C ARG A 427 5.85 -21.79 6.87
N THR A 428 6.57 -22.88 7.08
CA THR A 428 7.81 -22.91 7.88
C THR A 428 9.09 -22.58 7.12
N GLY A 429 9.00 -22.23 5.82
CA GLY A 429 10.17 -21.99 4.98
C GLY A 429 10.93 -23.28 4.59
N ARG A 430 10.32 -24.45 4.74
CA ARG A 430 10.91 -25.74 4.36
C ARG A 430 10.45 -26.13 2.95
N CYS A 431 11.38 -26.23 2.01
CA CYS A 431 11.14 -26.74 0.67
C CYS A 431 11.99 -28.00 0.47
N THR A 432 11.38 -29.18 0.62
CA THR A 432 12.01 -30.46 0.30
C THR A 432 11.84 -30.77 -1.19
N ASP A 433 12.65 -31.68 -1.75
CA ASP A 433 12.54 -32.08 -3.15
C ASP A 433 11.16 -32.63 -3.53
N GLU A 434 10.44 -33.22 -2.57
CA GLU A 434 9.05 -33.65 -2.73
C GLU A 434 8.10 -32.47 -2.87
N VAL A 435 8.26 -31.43 -2.04
CA VAL A 435 7.50 -30.17 -2.12
C VAL A 435 7.81 -29.47 -3.44
N THR A 436 9.08 -29.40 -3.84
CA THR A 436 9.50 -28.82 -5.11
C THR A 436 8.89 -29.57 -6.29
N ARG A 437 9.01 -30.91 -6.34
CA ARG A 437 8.39 -31.74 -7.40
C ARG A 437 6.88 -31.57 -7.44
N CYS A 438 6.20 -31.60 -6.30
CA CYS A 438 4.76 -31.40 -6.19
C CYS A 438 4.31 -30.03 -6.72
N LEU A 439 5.03 -28.96 -6.38
CA LEU A 439 4.72 -27.60 -6.87
C LEU A 439 5.07 -27.41 -8.36
N VAL A 440 6.19 -27.95 -8.83
CA VAL A 440 6.59 -27.86 -10.25
C VAL A 440 5.63 -28.64 -11.15
N ALA A 441 5.18 -29.82 -10.73
CA ALA A 441 4.18 -30.61 -11.46
C ALA A 441 2.84 -29.86 -11.66
N THR A 442 2.53 -28.86 -10.83
CA THR A 442 1.31 -28.05 -11.01
C THR A 442 1.34 -27.14 -12.25
N LYS A 443 2.49 -26.97 -12.90
CA LYS A 443 2.61 -26.17 -14.13
C LYS A 443 1.68 -26.70 -15.24
N ASP A 444 1.54 -28.01 -15.32
CA ASP A 444 0.80 -28.71 -16.38
C ASP A 444 -0.69 -28.93 -16.04
N ASN A 445 -1.15 -28.42 -14.88
CA ASN A 445 -2.55 -28.54 -14.46
C ASN A 445 -3.50 -27.73 -15.38
N ALA A 446 -4.49 -28.41 -15.95
CA ALA A 446 -5.60 -27.80 -16.69
C ALA A 446 -6.63 -27.15 -15.73
N ILE A 447 -6.37 -25.90 -15.35
CA ILE A 447 -7.13 -25.13 -14.33
C ILE A 447 -8.24 -24.27 -14.95
N GLU A 448 -8.20 -24.11 -16.26
CA GLU A 448 -9.12 -23.28 -17.02
C GLU A 448 -10.34 -24.12 -17.38
N LYS A 449 -11.52 -23.69 -16.91
CA LYS A 449 -12.81 -24.38 -17.11
C LYS A 449 -13.85 -23.37 -17.57
N ASP A 450 -14.72 -23.78 -18.49
CA ASP A 450 -15.88 -23.02 -18.97
C ASP A 450 -15.55 -21.61 -19.49
N GLY A 451 -14.34 -21.43 -20.06
CA GLY A 451 -13.83 -20.14 -20.54
C GLY A 451 -13.38 -19.18 -19.43
N ILE A 452 -13.37 -19.60 -18.16
CA ILE A 452 -12.94 -18.79 -17.02
C ILE A 452 -11.45 -19.08 -16.73
N LEU A 453 -10.59 -18.14 -17.11
CA LEU A 453 -9.14 -18.24 -16.97
C LEU A 453 -8.69 -18.26 -15.50
N ALA A 454 -7.54 -18.84 -15.21
CA ALA A 454 -6.91 -18.78 -13.89
C ALA A 454 -6.61 -17.31 -13.51
N THR A 455 -7.01 -16.88 -12.31
CA THR A 455 -6.62 -15.54 -11.81
C THR A 455 -5.14 -15.58 -11.43
N ARG A 456 -4.31 -14.74 -12.05
CA ARG A 456 -2.88 -14.63 -11.76
C ARG A 456 -2.63 -13.80 -10.50
N LEU A 457 -1.91 -14.37 -9.55
CA LEU A 457 -1.39 -13.66 -8.38
C LEU A 457 -0.05 -13.01 -8.72
N CYS A 458 0.00 -11.68 -8.69
CA CYS A 458 1.21 -10.90 -8.94
C CYS A 458 1.74 -10.27 -7.66
N THR A 459 3.06 -10.01 -7.62
CA THR A 459 3.71 -9.37 -6.46
C THR A 459 3.53 -7.85 -6.47
N HIS A 460 3.63 -7.22 -7.64
CA HIS A 460 3.47 -5.77 -7.83
C HIS A 460 2.04 -5.37 -8.26
N ARG A 461 1.64 -4.14 -7.96
CA ARG A 461 0.32 -3.59 -8.36
C ARG A 461 0.31 -3.20 -9.84
N ASP A 462 1.43 -2.71 -10.34
CA ASP A 462 1.56 -2.21 -11.72
C ASP A 462 1.40 -3.37 -12.72
N ASP A 463 2.02 -4.53 -12.42
CA ASP A 463 1.82 -5.78 -13.16
C ASP A 463 0.33 -6.20 -13.21
N VAL A 464 -0.42 -6.02 -12.12
CA VAL A 464 -1.87 -6.36 -12.05
C VAL A 464 -2.70 -5.42 -12.93
N GLN A 465 -2.43 -4.12 -12.86
CA GLN A 465 -3.15 -3.13 -13.66
C GLN A 465 -2.85 -3.33 -15.15
N LEU A 466 -1.58 -3.54 -15.52
CA LEU A 466 -1.18 -3.82 -16.90
C LEU A 466 -1.90 -5.06 -17.45
N ILE A 467 -1.87 -6.18 -16.73
CA ILE A 467 -2.54 -7.42 -17.18
C ILE A 467 -4.05 -7.21 -17.34
N ASN A 468 -4.72 -6.62 -16.35
CA ASN A 468 -6.16 -6.41 -16.40
C ASN A 468 -6.57 -5.45 -17.54
N THR A 469 -5.86 -4.34 -17.72
CA THR A 469 -6.12 -3.38 -18.82
C THR A 469 -5.84 -4.00 -20.19
N CYS A 470 -4.73 -4.73 -20.36
CA CYS A 470 -4.41 -5.38 -21.63
C CYS A 470 -5.40 -6.49 -21.98
N GLN A 471 -5.89 -7.27 -21.01
CA GLN A 471 -6.90 -8.31 -21.29
C GLN A 471 -8.29 -7.69 -21.56
N LEU A 472 -8.67 -6.62 -20.85
CA LEU A 472 -9.92 -5.90 -21.14
C LEU A 472 -9.89 -5.27 -22.54
N ALA A 473 -8.76 -4.66 -22.95
CA ALA A 473 -8.61 -4.02 -24.26
C ALA A 473 -8.71 -5.00 -25.44
N LYS A 474 -8.29 -6.26 -25.25
CA LYS A 474 -8.39 -7.33 -26.26
C LYS A 474 -9.83 -7.82 -26.51
N LEU A 475 -10.75 -7.61 -25.58
CA LEU A 475 -12.12 -8.09 -25.74
C LEU A 475 -12.88 -7.22 -26.76
N PRO A 476 -13.60 -7.84 -27.72
CA PRO A 476 -14.49 -7.13 -28.62
C PRO A 476 -15.73 -6.61 -27.88
N GLY A 477 -16.36 -5.57 -28.44
CA GLY A 477 -17.58 -4.97 -27.91
C GLY A 477 -17.36 -3.67 -27.14
N GLU A 478 -18.48 -3.04 -26.79
CA GLU A 478 -18.52 -1.72 -26.16
C GLU A 478 -18.02 -1.76 -24.70
N THR A 479 -17.46 -0.63 -24.25
CA THR A 479 -16.94 -0.49 -22.88
C THR A 479 -17.98 0.19 -22.02
N HIS A 480 -18.58 -0.55 -21.11
CA HIS A 480 -19.50 -0.01 -20.11
C HIS A 480 -18.70 0.47 -18.90
N MET A 481 -18.88 1.73 -18.54
CA MET A 481 -18.22 2.37 -17.41
C MET A 481 -19.22 2.55 -16.27
N PHE A 482 -18.86 2.06 -15.08
CA PHE A 482 -19.67 2.14 -13.87
C PHE A 482 -18.94 2.99 -12.84
N ASP A 483 -19.37 4.23 -12.67
CA ASP A 483 -18.80 5.14 -11.68
C ASP A 483 -19.50 4.99 -10.32
N ALA A 484 -18.71 5.02 -9.26
CA ALA A 484 -19.16 4.85 -7.90
C ALA A 484 -19.86 6.11 -7.36
N LEU A 485 -20.99 5.92 -6.68
CA LEU A 485 -21.66 6.99 -5.97
C LEU A 485 -21.13 7.05 -4.54
N ASP A 486 -20.18 7.95 -4.32
CA ASP A 486 -19.58 8.24 -3.01
C ASP A 486 -20.38 9.33 -2.27
N SER A 487 -20.56 9.16 -0.95
CA SER A 487 -21.28 10.14 -0.11
C SER A 487 -20.52 11.46 0.08
N ASP A 488 -19.19 11.44 -0.11
CA ASP A 488 -18.30 12.59 0.01
C ASP A 488 -17.21 12.46 -1.07
N PRO A 489 -17.34 13.18 -2.21
CA PRO A 489 -16.35 13.15 -3.29
C PRO A 489 -14.95 13.58 -2.85
N SER A 490 -14.81 14.41 -1.80
CA SER A 490 -13.49 14.84 -1.31
C SER A 490 -12.67 13.68 -0.73
N GLN A 491 -13.35 12.63 -0.26
CA GLN A 491 -12.74 11.44 0.37
C GLN A 491 -12.61 10.25 -0.59
N ALA A 492 -12.86 10.41 -1.90
CA ALA A 492 -12.78 9.33 -2.89
C ALA A 492 -11.44 8.55 -2.82
N LYS A 493 -10.31 9.26 -2.68
CA LYS A 493 -8.97 8.64 -2.53
C LYS A 493 -8.83 7.79 -1.26
N ALA A 494 -9.52 8.15 -0.18
CA ALA A 494 -9.54 7.39 1.06
C ALA A 494 -10.43 6.14 0.90
N LEU A 495 -11.56 6.27 0.19
CA LEU A 495 -12.42 5.15 -0.18
C LEU A 495 -11.69 4.15 -1.10
N ASP A 496 -10.94 4.60 -2.11
CA ASP A 496 -10.15 3.73 -3.01
C ASP A 496 -9.09 2.90 -2.26
N ALA A 497 -8.53 3.44 -1.18
CA ALA A 497 -7.55 2.75 -0.35
C ALA A 497 -8.17 1.74 0.63
N MET A 498 -9.45 1.92 1.00
CA MET A 498 -10.13 1.12 2.03
C MET A 498 -11.15 0.13 1.48
N CYS A 499 -11.90 0.50 0.44
CA CYS A 499 -12.87 -0.35 -0.23
C CYS A 499 -12.18 -1.44 -1.07
N PRO A 500 -12.81 -2.62 -1.24
CA PRO A 500 -12.32 -3.65 -2.15
C PRO A 500 -12.62 -3.34 -3.63
N VAL A 501 -13.47 -2.33 -3.90
CA VAL A 501 -13.97 -1.89 -5.21
C VAL A 501 -13.43 -0.52 -5.61
N GLU A 502 -13.21 -0.33 -6.90
CA GLU A 502 -12.59 0.86 -7.50
C GLU A 502 -13.64 1.96 -7.79
N ALA A 503 -13.21 3.22 -7.82
CA ALA A 503 -14.13 4.35 -8.05
C ALA A 503 -14.81 4.30 -9.42
N SER A 504 -14.08 3.92 -10.47
CA SER A 504 -14.64 3.70 -11.81
C SER A 504 -14.28 2.28 -12.25
N LEU A 505 -15.28 1.49 -12.61
CA LEU A 505 -15.11 0.11 -13.06
C LEU A 505 -15.50 0.01 -14.54
N GLN A 506 -14.54 -0.36 -15.38
CA GLN A 506 -14.77 -0.61 -16.81
C GLN A 506 -15.01 -2.10 -17.05
N LEU A 507 -16.10 -2.44 -17.74
CA LEU A 507 -16.45 -3.80 -18.12
C LEU A 507 -16.74 -3.88 -19.62
N ARG A 508 -16.52 -5.07 -20.20
CA ARG A 508 -16.91 -5.44 -21.56
C ARG A 508 -17.62 -6.79 -21.52
N ARG A 509 -18.33 -7.15 -22.59
CA ARG A 509 -18.82 -8.52 -22.78
C ARG A 509 -17.62 -9.46 -22.84
N GLY A 510 -17.69 -10.60 -22.15
CA GLY A 510 -16.55 -11.50 -21.96
C GLY A 510 -15.53 -11.08 -20.89
N ALA A 511 -15.73 -9.95 -20.18
CA ALA A 511 -14.82 -9.54 -19.12
C ALA A 511 -14.83 -10.51 -17.94
N GLN A 512 -13.65 -10.93 -17.49
CA GLN A 512 -13.52 -11.81 -16.32
C GLN A 512 -13.54 -11.00 -15.04
N VAL A 513 -14.51 -11.29 -14.18
CA VAL A 513 -14.77 -10.57 -12.94
C VAL A 513 -14.72 -11.49 -11.72
N MET A 514 -14.49 -10.90 -10.55
CA MET A 514 -14.51 -11.57 -9.26
C MET A 514 -15.39 -10.78 -8.30
N LEU A 515 -16.20 -11.52 -7.54
CA LEU A 515 -17.09 -10.98 -6.54
C LEU A 515 -16.30 -10.57 -5.27
N THR A 516 -16.50 -9.35 -4.78
CA THR A 516 -15.77 -8.78 -3.62
C THR A 516 -16.55 -8.84 -2.30
N LYS A 517 -17.81 -9.29 -2.35
CA LYS A 517 -18.74 -9.36 -1.21
C LYS A 517 -19.47 -10.70 -1.26
N ASN A 518 -19.84 -11.26 -0.11
CA ASN A 518 -20.75 -12.42 -0.10
C ASN A 518 -22.16 -11.92 -0.45
N LEU A 519 -22.78 -12.47 -1.50
CA LEU A 519 -24.17 -12.19 -1.85
C LEU A 519 -25.07 -13.33 -1.38
N ASP A 520 -24.77 -14.56 -1.79
CA ASP A 520 -25.52 -15.76 -1.41
C ASP A 520 -24.55 -16.92 -1.18
N VAL A 521 -24.42 -17.37 0.06
CA VAL A 521 -23.51 -18.46 0.44
C VAL A 521 -24.04 -19.83 -0.01
N GLN A 522 -25.36 -20.02 -0.09
CA GLN A 522 -25.97 -21.29 -0.50
C GLN A 522 -25.80 -21.52 -2.00
N ARG A 523 -25.92 -20.47 -2.81
CA ARG A 523 -25.67 -20.50 -4.27
C ARG A 523 -24.20 -20.39 -4.67
N GLY A 524 -23.28 -20.40 -3.69
CA GLY A 524 -21.83 -20.29 -3.92
C GLY A 524 -21.32 -18.89 -4.33
N LEU A 525 -22.17 -17.87 -4.26
CA LEU A 525 -21.85 -16.46 -4.57
C LEU A 525 -21.15 -15.79 -3.38
N VAL A 526 -19.94 -16.27 -3.12
CA VAL A 526 -19.06 -15.81 -2.04
C VAL A 526 -17.96 -14.89 -2.54
N ASN A 527 -17.36 -14.10 -1.65
CA ASN A 527 -16.18 -13.29 -1.94
C ASN A 527 -15.03 -14.16 -2.47
N GLY A 528 -14.50 -13.82 -3.64
CA GLY A 528 -13.55 -14.63 -4.42
C GLY A 528 -14.19 -15.48 -5.52
N ALA A 529 -15.53 -15.61 -5.58
CA ALA A 529 -16.21 -16.27 -6.69
C ALA A 529 -15.91 -15.54 -8.00
N ARG A 530 -15.46 -16.28 -9.01
CA ARG A 530 -15.17 -15.75 -10.34
C ARG A 530 -16.36 -15.93 -11.27
N GLY A 531 -16.47 -15.05 -12.25
CA GLY A 531 -17.39 -15.21 -13.37
C GLY A 531 -16.94 -14.44 -14.60
N VAL A 532 -17.70 -14.60 -15.67
CA VAL A 532 -17.53 -13.88 -16.93
C VAL A 532 -18.80 -13.08 -17.20
N VAL A 533 -18.65 -11.81 -17.59
CA VAL A 533 -19.77 -10.97 -18.00
C VAL A 533 -20.33 -11.51 -19.31
N THR A 534 -21.54 -12.07 -19.29
CA THR A 534 -22.19 -12.63 -20.48
C THR A 534 -22.91 -11.57 -21.29
N ASP A 535 -23.52 -10.59 -20.62
CA ASP A 535 -24.28 -9.51 -21.24
C ASP A 535 -24.53 -8.35 -20.27
N PHE A 536 -25.19 -7.28 -20.75
CA PHE A 536 -25.63 -6.15 -19.94
C PHE A 536 -27.15 -5.94 -20.08
N SER A 537 -27.85 -5.67 -18.98
CA SER A 537 -29.32 -5.56 -18.98
C SER A 537 -29.80 -4.22 -19.54
N THR A 538 -30.53 -4.25 -20.65
CA THR A 538 -31.14 -3.07 -21.30
C THR A 538 -32.13 -2.32 -20.40
N GLU A 539 -32.95 -3.04 -19.62
CA GLU A 539 -34.02 -2.44 -18.80
C GLU A 539 -33.55 -1.81 -17.48
N LYS A 540 -32.37 -2.22 -16.98
CA LYS A 540 -31.91 -1.87 -15.62
C LYS A 540 -30.52 -1.22 -15.68
N PHE A 541 -30.44 -0.02 -16.24
CA PHE A 541 -29.22 0.81 -16.26
C PHE A 541 -27.95 0.08 -16.78
N GLY A 542 -28.08 -0.90 -17.67
CA GLY A 542 -26.94 -1.66 -18.18
C GLY A 542 -26.28 -2.58 -17.14
N LEU A 543 -26.96 -3.00 -16.07
CA LEU A 543 -26.35 -3.87 -15.04
C LEU A 543 -25.77 -5.16 -15.66
N PRO A 544 -24.54 -5.58 -15.27
CA PRO A 544 -23.88 -6.74 -15.86
C PRO A 544 -24.53 -8.06 -15.43
N LEU A 545 -24.86 -8.90 -16.40
CA LEU A 545 -25.17 -10.31 -16.20
C LEU A 545 -23.84 -11.09 -16.16
N VAL A 546 -23.58 -11.76 -15.04
CA VAL A 546 -22.35 -12.53 -14.82
C VAL A 546 -22.69 -13.99 -14.67
N ARG A 547 -22.05 -14.85 -15.48
CA ARG A 547 -22.03 -16.30 -15.29
C ARG A 547 -20.87 -16.65 -14.37
N PHE A 548 -21.17 -17.13 -13.16
CA PHE A 548 -20.17 -17.53 -12.18
C PHE A 548 -19.70 -18.98 -12.39
N ALA A 549 -18.52 -19.31 -11.88
CA ALA A 549 -17.94 -20.65 -11.94
C ALA A 549 -18.78 -21.73 -11.20
N CYS A 550 -19.74 -21.34 -10.37
CA CYS A 550 -20.75 -22.24 -9.79
C CYS A 550 -21.93 -22.53 -10.73
N GLY A 551 -21.87 -22.12 -12.00
CA GLY A 551 -22.95 -22.26 -12.99
C GLY A 551 -24.06 -21.22 -12.90
N VAL A 552 -24.18 -20.51 -11.77
CA VAL A 552 -25.21 -19.49 -11.55
C VAL A 552 -24.96 -18.28 -12.46
N VAL A 553 -25.99 -17.88 -13.21
CA VAL A 553 -26.04 -16.59 -13.93
C VAL A 553 -26.86 -15.61 -13.11
N GLN A 554 -26.31 -14.43 -12.80
CA GLN A 554 -27.02 -13.40 -12.07
C GLN A 554 -26.71 -12.00 -12.60
N ALA A 555 -27.73 -11.16 -12.73
CA ALA A 555 -27.58 -9.72 -12.88
C ALA A 555 -27.07 -9.12 -11.56
N VAL A 556 -25.82 -8.65 -11.55
CA VAL A 556 -25.16 -8.18 -10.34
C VAL A 556 -25.60 -6.75 -10.05
N GLN A 557 -26.19 -6.53 -8.87
CA GLN A 557 -26.70 -5.23 -8.45
C GLN A 557 -25.62 -4.38 -7.77
N VAL A 558 -25.87 -3.06 -7.71
CA VAL A 558 -25.03 -2.10 -6.98
C VAL A 558 -25.16 -2.33 -5.48
N GLU A 559 -24.02 -2.50 -4.83
CA GLU A 559 -23.89 -2.73 -3.39
C GLU A 559 -23.38 -1.49 -2.66
N ARG A 560 -23.65 -1.41 -1.36
CA ARG A 560 -23.17 -0.33 -0.48
C ARG A 560 -22.06 -0.83 0.44
N TRP A 561 -20.93 -0.13 0.43
CA TRP A 561 -19.88 -0.23 1.45
C TRP A 561 -19.97 0.96 2.40
N VAL A 562 -19.78 0.67 3.68
CA VAL A 562 -19.74 1.67 4.75
C VAL A 562 -18.33 1.66 5.32
N VAL A 563 -17.62 2.77 5.17
CA VAL A 563 -16.25 2.94 5.66
C VAL A 563 -16.27 4.00 6.76
N ARG A 564 -15.80 3.61 7.96
CA ARG A 564 -15.66 4.54 9.09
C ARG A 564 -14.30 5.22 8.97
N ALA A 565 -14.32 6.51 8.65
CA ALA A 565 -13.10 7.31 8.48
C ALA A 565 -12.53 7.77 9.84
N GLY A 566 -11.32 8.36 9.79
CA GLY A 566 -10.76 9.07 10.93
C GLY A 566 -11.67 10.24 11.35
N GLY A 567 -11.79 10.49 12.65
CA GLY A 567 -12.62 11.57 13.19
C GLY A 567 -14.08 11.21 13.50
N GLY A 568 -14.58 10.06 13.05
CA GLY A 568 -15.95 9.60 13.35
C GLY A 568 -16.90 9.59 12.15
N ASN A 569 -16.54 10.29 11.07
CA ASN A 569 -17.34 10.36 9.85
C ASN A 569 -17.55 8.96 9.24
N VAL A 570 -18.80 8.67 8.88
CA VAL A 570 -19.19 7.46 8.16
C VAL A 570 -19.36 7.84 6.70
N ILE A 571 -18.41 7.44 5.86
CA ILE A 571 -18.47 7.65 4.41
C ILE A 571 -18.94 6.36 3.74
N THR A 572 -19.73 6.48 2.67
CA THR A 572 -20.30 5.32 1.98
C THR A 572 -20.03 5.39 0.48
N ARG A 573 -19.63 4.25 -0.08
CA ARG A 573 -19.50 4.05 -1.53
C ARG A 573 -20.61 3.12 -2.00
N LYS A 574 -21.34 3.47 -3.05
CA LYS A 574 -22.22 2.56 -3.79
C LYS A 574 -21.57 2.23 -5.14
N GLN A 575 -21.37 0.94 -5.43
CA GLN A 575 -20.70 0.46 -6.64
C GLN A 575 -21.08 -1.01 -6.90
N LEU A 576 -20.80 -1.57 -8.08
CA LEU A 576 -20.90 -3.00 -8.32
C LEU A 576 -19.92 -3.77 -7.40
N PRO A 577 -20.30 -4.90 -6.77
CA PRO A 577 -19.41 -5.76 -5.96
C PRO A 577 -18.46 -6.60 -6.82
N LEU A 578 -18.00 -6.04 -7.93
CA LEU A 578 -17.16 -6.68 -8.93
C LEU A 578 -15.81 -5.99 -9.04
N ARG A 579 -14.83 -6.74 -9.53
CA ARG A 579 -13.52 -6.26 -9.94
C ARG A 579 -13.01 -7.12 -11.09
N LEU A 580 -12.12 -6.58 -11.93
CA LEU A 580 -11.42 -7.39 -12.92
C LEU A 580 -10.56 -8.47 -12.24
N ALA A 581 -10.54 -9.65 -12.86
CA ALA A 581 -10.09 -10.89 -12.22
C ALA A 581 -9.16 -11.76 -13.08
N TRP A 582 -8.54 -11.20 -14.12
CA TRP A 582 -7.39 -11.84 -14.77
C TRP A 582 -6.15 -11.79 -13.86
N ALA A 583 -5.92 -10.68 -13.17
CA ALA A 583 -4.85 -10.54 -12.18
C ALA A 583 -5.32 -9.87 -10.88
N ILE A 584 -4.70 -10.26 -9.77
CA ILE A 584 -4.82 -9.61 -8.45
C ILE A 584 -3.46 -9.65 -7.74
N SER A 585 -3.17 -8.66 -6.89
CA SER A 585 -1.93 -8.68 -6.10
C SER A 585 -2.05 -9.65 -4.92
N ILE A 586 -0.95 -10.32 -4.57
CA ILE A 586 -0.89 -11.26 -3.43
C ILE A 586 -1.41 -10.58 -2.15
N HIS A 587 -1.05 -9.32 -1.90
CA HIS A 587 -1.57 -8.52 -0.79
C HIS A 587 -3.11 -8.37 -0.81
N LYS A 588 -3.73 -8.06 -1.97
CA LYS A 588 -5.19 -7.96 -2.07
C LYS A 588 -5.89 -9.33 -2.01
N SER A 589 -5.16 -10.45 -2.17
CA SER A 589 -5.69 -11.82 -2.03
C SER A 589 -5.72 -12.36 -0.58
N GLN A 590 -5.13 -11.65 0.38
CA GLN A 590 -5.13 -12.07 1.79
C GLN A 590 -6.58 -12.16 2.34
N GLY A 591 -6.83 -13.12 3.22
CA GLY A 591 -8.17 -13.53 3.66
C GLY A 591 -8.99 -14.32 2.60
N MET A 592 -8.80 -14.08 1.31
CA MET A 592 -9.58 -14.73 0.23
C MET A 592 -9.27 -16.23 0.09
N SER A 593 -10.20 -16.96 -0.54
CA SER A 593 -10.05 -18.37 -0.94
C SER A 593 -10.46 -18.50 -2.40
N LEU A 594 -9.57 -19.05 -3.24
CA LEU A 594 -9.72 -19.11 -4.70
C LEU A 594 -9.80 -20.57 -5.14
N ASP A 595 -10.75 -20.88 -6.01
CA ASP A 595 -10.92 -22.24 -6.57
C ASP A 595 -9.86 -22.58 -7.61
N CYS A 596 -9.53 -21.62 -8.47
CA CYS A 596 -8.62 -21.77 -9.59
C CYS A 596 -7.71 -20.53 -9.68
N VAL A 597 -6.40 -20.73 -9.58
CA VAL A 597 -5.41 -19.65 -9.37
C VAL A 597 -4.06 -19.99 -10.03
N GLU A 598 -3.47 -18.99 -10.68
CA GLU A 598 -2.10 -19.06 -11.18
C GLU A 598 -1.19 -18.21 -10.27
N VAL A 599 -0.05 -18.74 -9.88
CA VAL A 599 0.90 -18.06 -8.98
C VAL A 599 2.26 -17.95 -9.65
N CYS A 600 2.65 -16.73 -9.97
CA CYS A 600 3.98 -16.40 -10.48
C CYS A 600 4.93 -16.13 -9.30
N LEU A 601 5.91 -17.00 -9.06
CA LEU A 601 6.79 -16.90 -7.89
C LEU A 601 8.16 -16.25 -8.19
N GLY A 602 8.58 -16.15 -9.46
CA GLY A 602 9.89 -15.60 -9.86
C GLY A 602 10.17 -14.13 -9.51
N ARG A 603 9.15 -13.37 -9.06
CA ARG A 603 9.30 -11.98 -8.56
C ARG A 603 9.00 -11.82 -7.06
N VAL A 604 8.95 -12.90 -6.29
CA VAL A 604 8.72 -12.85 -4.84
C VAL A 604 9.93 -12.24 -4.14
N PHE A 605 9.71 -11.17 -3.38
CA PHE A 605 10.76 -10.47 -2.64
C PHE A 605 10.64 -10.63 -1.13
N GLU A 606 9.44 -10.92 -0.61
CA GLU A 606 9.17 -11.02 0.83
C GLU A 606 9.08 -12.44 1.38
N CYS A 607 9.52 -12.61 2.64
CA CYS A 607 9.21 -13.80 3.43
C CYS A 607 7.69 -13.97 3.59
N GLY A 608 7.20 -15.21 3.61
CA GLY A 608 5.77 -15.53 3.71
C GLY A 608 4.90 -15.16 2.50
N GLN A 609 5.39 -14.37 1.53
CA GLN A 609 4.60 -13.96 0.35
C GLN A 609 4.26 -15.14 -0.57
N ALA A 610 5.21 -16.06 -0.78
CA ALA A 610 4.96 -17.32 -1.49
C ALA A 610 3.90 -18.17 -0.75
N TYR A 611 4.00 -18.28 0.58
CA TYR A 611 3.03 -19.00 1.41
C TYR A 611 1.62 -18.40 1.31
N VAL A 612 1.48 -17.07 1.39
CA VAL A 612 0.18 -16.40 1.24
C VAL A 612 -0.43 -16.69 -0.11
N ALA A 613 0.36 -16.61 -1.19
CA ALA A 613 -0.12 -16.86 -2.55
C ALA A 613 -0.59 -18.31 -2.75
N LEU A 614 0.24 -19.29 -2.41
CA LEU A 614 -0.08 -20.72 -2.53
C LEU A 614 -1.27 -21.12 -1.66
N SER A 615 -1.35 -20.60 -0.43
CA SER A 615 -2.46 -20.90 0.50
C SER A 615 -3.82 -20.29 0.12
N ARG A 616 -3.91 -19.53 -0.99
CA ARG A 616 -5.19 -19.06 -1.54
C ARG A 616 -5.98 -20.18 -2.19
N ALA A 617 -5.30 -21.12 -2.84
CA ALA A 617 -5.93 -22.23 -3.56
C ALA A 617 -6.69 -23.15 -2.59
N ARG A 618 -7.87 -23.63 -3.00
CA ARG A 618 -8.63 -24.65 -2.26
C ARG A 618 -8.16 -26.09 -2.51
N SER A 619 -7.55 -26.37 -3.66
CA SER A 619 -7.01 -27.67 -4.05
C SER A 619 -5.71 -27.53 -4.83
N LEU A 620 -4.92 -28.60 -4.88
CA LEU A 620 -3.70 -28.67 -5.69
C LEU A 620 -4.01 -28.66 -7.20
N GLN A 621 -5.10 -29.32 -7.61
CA GLN A 621 -5.56 -29.35 -9.01
C GLN A 621 -5.96 -27.96 -9.54
N GLY A 622 -6.45 -27.07 -8.67
CA GLY A 622 -6.82 -25.69 -9.01
C GLY A 622 -5.67 -24.69 -8.94
N LEU A 623 -4.43 -25.14 -8.71
CA LEU A 623 -3.25 -24.29 -8.56
C LEU A 623 -2.32 -24.49 -9.76
N ARG A 624 -1.91 -23.41 -10.43
CA ARG A 624 -0.77 -23.37 -11.37
C ARG A 624 0.37 -22.63 -10.70
N VAL A 625 1.56 -23.21 -10.61
CA VAL A 625 2.76 -22.48 -10.20
C VAL A 625 3.65 -22.25 -11.41
N VAL A 626 4.06 -21.00 -11.61
CA VAL A 626 4.91 -20.55 -12.71
C VAL A 626 6.15 -19.87 -12.12
N ASP A 627 7.31 -20.12 -12.73
CA ASP A 627 8.62 -19.62 -12.31
C ASP A 627 8.93 -19.92 -10.83
N PHE A 628 8.86 -21.21 -10.46
CA PHE A 628 9.19 -21.66 -9.11
C PHE A 628 10.70 -21.83 -8.93
N ASP A 629 11.23 -21.19 -7.88
CA ASP A 629 12.56 -21.41 -7.34
C ASP A 629 12.41 -21.72 -5.84
N PRO A 630 12.93 -22.86 -5.33
CA PRO A 630 12.90 -23.19 -3.91
C PRO A 630 13.41 -22.08 -2.99
N CYS A 631 14.35 -21.24 -3.45
CA CYS A 631 14.93 -20.13 -2.69
C CYS A 631 13.91 -19.02 -2.34
N VAL A 632 12.75 -18.95 -3.01
CA VAL A 632 11.70 -17.97 -2.67
C VAL A 632 10.90 -18.37 -1.44
N VAL A 633 10.92 -19.65 -1.06
CA VAL A 633 10.20 -20.20 0.11
C VAL A 633 10.98 -19.87 1.39
N ARG A 634 10.71 -18.69 1.94
CA ARG A 634 11.41 -18.16 3.12
C ARG A 634 10.43 -17.80 4.24
N ALA A 635 10.76 -18.22 5.45
CA ALA A 635 10.11 -17.82 6.70
C ALA A 635 11.10 -17.00 7.54
N ASP A 636 10.58 -16.07 8.35
CA ASP A 636 11.40 -15.23 9.21
C ASP A 636 11.86 -16.00 10.46
N PRO A 637 13.17 -16.07 10.77
CA PRO A 637 13.67 -16.82 11.93
C PRO A 637 13.15 -16.33 13.28
N ASP A 638 12.93 -15.02 13.46
CA ASP A 638 12.42 -14.47 14.73
C ASP A 638 10.95 -14.91 14.93
N VAL A 639 10.19 -15.01 13.83
CA VAL A 639 8.82 -15.56 13.83
C VAL A 639 8.80 -17.06 14.11
N LEU A 640 9.71 -17.84 13.51
CA LEU A 640 9.82 -19.28 13.77
C LEU A 640 10.13 -19.57 15.25
N ARG A 641 11.03 -18.79 15.87
CA ARG A 641 11.30 -18.88 17.33
C ARG A 641 10.06 -18.53 18.16
N PHE A 642 9.30 -17.51 17.77
CA PHE A 642 8.06 -17.13 18.46
C PHE A 642 7.03 -18.27 18.46
N TYR A 643 6.76 -18.91 17.31
CA TYR A 643 5.85 -20.07 17.27
C TYR A 643 6.40 -21.32 17.98
N ALA A 644 7.71 -21.53 17.98
CA ALA A 644 8.33 -22.62 18.74
C ALA A 644 8.18 -22.41 20.26
N ALA A 645 8.39 -21.19 20.75
CA ALA A 645 8.15 -20.83 22.14
C ALA A 645 6.66 -21.00 22.51
N LEU A 646 5.76 -20.47 21.67
CA LEU A 646 4.31 -20.61 21.86
C LEU A 646 3.88 -22.08 22.01
N ARG A 647 4.36 -22.99 21.14
CA ARG A 647 4.01 -24.42 21.23
C ARG A 647 4.60 -25.12 22.45
N ARG A 648 5.75 -24.66 22.95
CA ARG A 648 6.36 -25.17 24.19
C ARG A 648 5.61 -24.68 25.43
N GLU A 649 5.07 -23.46 25.38
CA GLU A 649 4.30 -22.84 26.47
C GLU A 649 2.81 -23.25 26.44
N ALA A 650 2.29 -23.72 25.31
CA ALA A 650 0.86 -23.99 25.11
C ALA A 650 0.47 -25.45 24.76
N PRO A 651 0.73 -26.45 25.64
CA PRO A 651 -0.17 -27.59 25.81
C PRO A 651 -1.39 -27.19 26.68
N LEU A 652 -2.02 -26.04 26.40
CA LEU A 652 -3.21 -25.57 27.12
C LEU A 652 -4.47 -26.24 26.56
N THR A 653 -4.61 -27.52 26.88
CA THR A 653 -5.90 -28.23 26.80
C THR A 653 -6.96 -27.56 27.70
N GLN A 654 -8.25 -27.84 27.49
CA GLN A 654 -9.34 -27.21 28.28
C GLN A 654 -9.16 -27.37 29.81
N GLY A 655 -8.57 -28.46 30.29
CA GLY A 655 -8.25 -28.63 31.71
C GLY A 655 -7.21 -27.60 32.22
N SER A 656 -6.22 -27.25 31.40
CA SER A 656 -5.25 -26.20 31.72
C SER A 656 -5.85 -24.79 31.67
N LEU A 657 -6.84 -24.56 30.79
CA LEU A 657 -7.60 -23.29 30.77
C LEU A 657 -8.41 -23.14 32.06
N ASN A 658 -9.10 -24.19 32.52
CA ASN A 658 -9.82 -24.19 33.78
C ASN A 658 -8.88 -23.97 34.98
N ASN A 659 -7.75 -24.68 35.04
CA ASN A 659 -6.75 -24.48 36.10
C ASN A 659 -6.13 -23.06 36.09
N TRP A 660 -6.04 -22.41 34.93
CA TRP A 660 -5.52 -21.04 34.82
C TRP A 660 -6.58 -19.99 35.19
N LEU A 661 -7.84 -20.21 34.82
CA LEU A 661 -8.98 -19.41 35.27
C LEU A 661 -9.12 -19.46 36.80
N GLN A 662 -9.07 -20.66 37.40
CA GLN A 662 -9.16 -20.86 38.85
C GLN A 662 -7.99 -20.25 39.65
N ARG A 663 -6.81 -20.10 39.05
CA ARG A 663 -5.65 -19.48 39.72
C ARG A 663 -5.84 -17.98 39.97
N GLU A 664 -6.42 -17.23 39.04
CA GLU A 664 -6.70 -15.81 39.24
C GLU A 664 -7.81 -15.57 40.28
N ASP A 665 -8.79 -16.47 40.40
CA ASP A 665 -9.81 -16.43 41.46
C ASP A 665 -9.23 -16.76 42.85
N SER A 666 -8.05 -17.38 42.91
CA SER A 666 -7.35 -17.74 44.17
C SER A 666 -6.39 -16.65 44.67
N GLU A 667 -5.86 -15.81 43.77
CA GLU A 667 -4.91 -14.73 44.10
C GLU A 667 -5.60 -13.39 44.46
N ASN A 668 -6.94 -13.33 44.37
CA ASN A 668 -7.76 -12.18 44.77
C ASN A 668 -8.70 -12.48 45.97
N GLY A 669 -8.42 -13.56 46.73
CA GLY A 669 -9.15 -13.96 47.93
C GLY A 669 -8.54 -13.43 49.23
#